data_AF-A0A536G1K6-F1
#
_entry.id   AF-A0A536G1K6-F1
#
_cell.length_a   1.000
_cell.length_b   1.000
_cell.length_c   1.000
_cell.angle_alpha   90.00
_cell.angle_beta   90.00
_cell.angle_gamma   90.00
#
_symmetry.space_group_name_H-M   'P 1'
#
loop_
_entity.id
_entity.type
_entity.pdbx_description
1 polymer ?
#
loop_
_entity_poly.entity_id
_entity_poly.type
_entity_poly.pdbx_seq_one_letter_code
_entity_poly.pdbx_strand_id
1 'polypeptide(L)'
;MRTGMGTGRGARSGARTGGRRPAIGIAVVGAIGVVAAALAALGGSRPPVSPGPPQPGSGAIPAVVGPTVFYEILDADGSALVERRLDGHSLPRRIATRPDADLGQTWTIDPGGTIAVAILPTDGQQERVEAVEIADGADLWQVELPFTAISEAVWSADGHRLALISRPEQAGPTESFVVDTRGGRVTRTVVPQGAVLQGFDVDDALLLREAQGDGTVSAWTFLRVDPATNVVERLSAVPDVGPSTTGAEDVDPARGFAVTLSLGPNHRGTAVHARPTNGGAARQLGVFPSVDWIAIDPSGTGVAVAASHGLRFIAWDGRAEDLWSSDDSIAGFGWSADGDYLWIETDRRGPNLTVIERSTGRTIVVPQVDPVAQSLVVRVVGGVSLPDTALPAVEPTPAPTPAPSGPDVADAPSIASAWVDASGGRTLLHVDRLVPTSEGGMRVAASMTPVPVADDPDTMVALLPRPRSAQVLAWVGTADHAMGWLWDGITDHPSVRLAVPRDWPASAFALAWRPDGQAVAAMATRVGPDGDVRGTFVIGELGAARTTFLPFNPQYDRLEGWWSLTELRVGHVICTEGCEGRFSYSARLRVRDGRLRRLTPADRTHAPIDEIDPDGRGGLVMSVINADPADDVRIDWPLGSGSVDGPAVIGFARGGRSILLADASGDGTDLYRIDDAAQRAVKGRLADPQPVRLGHLPRHGLDVRISPDQRWALVVDRVENVQLVELSTGRAWQVDRDRTLDWWPTT
;
A
#
# COMPACT_ATOMS: atom_id res chain seq x y z
N MET A 1 -11.17 -50.43 -13.27
CA MET A 1 -10.19 -51.53 -13.45
C MET A 1 -9.13 -51.04 -14.45
N ARG A 2 -7.83 -51.28 -14.22
CA ARG A 2 -6.68 -50.99 -15.13
C ARG A 2 -6.57 -49.59 -15.79
N THR A 3 -5.71 -48.76 -15.21
CA THR A 3 -4.54 -48.08 -15.84
C THR A 3 -4.36 -48.07 -17.37
N GLY A 4 -3.98 -46.90 -17.93
CA GLY A 4 -2.77 -46.80 -18.79
C GLY A 4 -2.81 -45.94 -20.07
N MET A 5 -2.02 -44.84 -20.07
CA MET A 5 -1.36 -44.16 -21.23
C MET A 5 -2.23 -43.54 -22.36
N GLY A 6 -1.84 -42.45 -23.05
CA GLY A 6 -0.71 -41.54 -22.80
C GLY A 6 -0.42 -40.51 -23.92
N THR A 7 0.32 -39.44 -23.56
CA THR A 7 1.18 -38.55 -24.38
C THR A 7 0.62 -37.72 -25.56
N GLY A 8 0.74 -36.38 -25.43
CA GLY A 8 1.22 -35.45 -26.48
C GLY A 8 0.36 -34.20 -26.74
N ARG A 9 0.87 -33.08 -27.29
CA ARG A 9 2.25 -32.51 -27.41
C ARG A 9 2.14 -31.11 -28.05
N GLY A 10 2.85 -30.09 -27.53
CA GLY A 10 2.92 -28.73 -28.13
C GLY A 10 2.07 -27.70 -27.37
N ALA A 11 2.55 -26.59 -26.76
CA ALA A 11 3.77 -25.77 -26.79
C ALA A 11 3.66 -24.46 -27.59
N ARG A 12 4.40 -23.43 -27.11
CA ARG A 12 4.48 -22.02 -27.55
C ARG A 12 3.38 -21.09 -27.01
N SER A 13 3.60 -19.78 -26.80
CA SER A 13 4.78 -19.01 -26.31
C SER A 13 4.42 -17.53 -26.30
N GLY A 14 4.71 -16.79 -25.23
CA GLY A 14 4.59 -15.32 -25.20
C GLY A 14 5.08 -14.77 -23.88
N ALA A 15 6.06 -13.87 -23.91
CA ALA A 15 6.63 -13.22 -22.73
C ALA A 15 6.90 -11.73 -23.02
N ARG A 16 6.56 -10.88 -22.06
CA ARG A 16 7.01 -9.49 -21.79
C ARG A 16 6.23 -9.02 -20.55
N THR A 17 6.78 -8.68 -19.38
CA THR A 17 7.92 -7.83 -18.94
C THR A 17 7.54 -6.36 -18.74
N GLY A 18 7.74 -5.86 -17.52
CA GLY A 18 7.59 -4.45 -17.12
C GLY A 18 6.50 -4.27 -16.05
N GLY A 19 6.79 -3.74 -14.86
CA GLY A 19 8.11 -3.45 -14.29
C GLY A 19 8.00 -2.81 -12.89
N ARG A 20 8.92 -3.15 -11.97
CA ARG A 20 9.17 -2.41 -10.73
C ARG A 20 10.67 -2.14 -10.58
N ARG A 21 11.00 -1.06 -9.89
CA ARG A 21 12.37 -0.50 -9.78
C ARG A 21 13.00 -0.83 -8.42
N PRO A 22 14.35 -0.89 -8.28
CA PRO A 22 15.00 -1.58 -7.14
C PRO A 22 15.96 -0.72 -6.30
N ALA A 23 15.72 -0.58 -4.99
CA ALA A 23 16.46 0.34 -4.08
C ALA A 23 17.61 -0.28 -3.23
N ILE A 24 18.35 0.56 -2.47
CA ILE A 24 19.74 0.39 -1.93
C ILE A 24 19.87 1.12 -0.55
N GLY A 25 20.68 0.76 0.49
CA GLY A 25 21.55 -0.41 0.80
C GLY A 25 22.85 -0.10 1.62
N ILE A 26 23.53 -1.16 2.13
CA ILE A 26 25.03 -1.34 2.29
C ILE A 26 25.86 -0.59 3.39
N ALA A 27 26.28 -1.30 4.47
CA ALA A 27 27.61 -1.90 4.85
C ALA A 27 28.87 -1.21 5.54
N VAL A 28 29.41 -1.85 6.64
CA VAL A 28 30.82 -2.00 7.25
C VAL A 28 31.21 -1.28 8.59
N VAL A 29 31.69 -1.87 9.74
CA VAL A 29 31.64 -3.21 10.43
C VAL A 29 32.41 -3.28 11.81
N GLY A 30 31.91 -4.01 12.85
CA GLY A 30 32.71 -4.81 13.84
C GLY A 30 32.83 -4.34 15.33
N ALA A 31 33.34 -5.11 16.33
CA ALA A 31 33.88 -6.49 16.46
C ALA A 31 34.23 -6.86 17.96
N ILE A 32 35.02 -7.95 18.22
CA ILE A 32 36.00 -8.21 19.35
C ILE A 32 35.79 -9.42 20.31
N GLY A 33 36.88 -10.19 20.54
CA GLY A 33 37.18 -10.93 21.79
C GLY A 33 38.12 -12.16 21.60
N VAL A 34 39.05 -12.56 22.49
CA VAL A 34 39.60 -12.09 23.80
C VAL A 34 41.02 -12.75 24.00
N VAL A 35 41.87 -12.32 24.98
CA VAL A 35 42.65 -13.17 25.96
C VAL A 35 44.05 -12.66 26.44
N ALA A 36 44.22 -12.59 27.78
CA ALA A 36 45.41 -12.78 28.66
C ALA A 36 46.53 -11.72 28.94
N ALA A 37 46.56 -11.27 30.22
CA ALA A 37 47.69 -11.24 31.18
C ALA A 37 48.89 -10.25 30.98
N ALA A 38 49.69 -9.85 31.99
CA ALA A 38 49.91 -10.37 33.35
C ALA A 38 50.56 -9.36 34.37
N LEU A 39 50.68 -9.81 35.64
CA LEU A 39 51.68 -9.45 36.67
C LEU A 39 51.57 -8.15 37.53
N ALA A 40 51.79 -8.36 38.83
CA ALA A 40 51.58 -7.48 39.98
C ALA A 40 52.85 -6.80 40.55
N ALA A 41 52.70 -5.81 41.43
CA ALA A 41 53.51 -5.64 42.66
C ALA A 41 52.98 -4.58 43.68
N LEU A 42 53.01 -4.95 44.98
CA LEU A 42 53.36 -4.19 46.22
C LEU A 42 53.31 -2.63 46.26
N GLY A 43 52.91 -1.94 47.35
CA GLY A 43 52.35 -2.35 48.65
C GLY A 43 52.60 -1.34 49.82
N GLY A 44 51.57 -1.02 50.62
CA GLY A 44 51.63 -0.16 51.84
C GLY A 44 51.65 1.37 51.59
N SER A 45 51.26 2.27 52.52
CA SER A 45 50.67 2.17 53.87
C SER A 45 49.88 3.45 54.25
N ARG A 46 49.07 3.46 55.33
CA ARG A 46 48.27 4.63 55.82
C ARG A 46 48.75 5.09 57.22
N PRO A 47 48.57 6.38 57.57
CA PRO A 47 47.58 6.73 58.61
C PRO A 47 46.74 7.99 58.18
N PRO A 48 46.04 8.78 59.04
CA PRO A 48 44.57 8.70 59.02
C PRO A 48 43.77 10.03 58.93
N VAL A 49 42.63 9.94 58.20
CA VAL A 49 41.30 10.55 58.45
C VAL A 49 41.17 12.05 58.80
N SER A 50 40.44 12.76 57.93
CA SER A 50 39.48 13.82 58.30
C SER A 50 38.09 13.46 57.76
N PRO A 51 36.98 14.08 58.24
CA PRO A 51 35.61 13.64 57.94
C PRO A 51 35.22 13.71 56.46
N GLY A 52 34.41 12.76 56.00
CA GLY A 52 34.10 12.57 54.57
C GLY A 52 32.86 13.33 54.05
N PRO A 53 32.78 13.56 52.72
CA PRO A 53 31.55 13.94 52.02
C PRO A 53 30.50 12.78 52.00
N PRO A 54 29.29 13.01 51.46
CA PRO A 54 28.21 12.01 51.40
C PRO A 54 28.57 10.74 50.63
N GLN A 55 27.77 9.69 50.84
CA GLN A 55 27.84 8.46 50.03
C GLN A 55 27.67 8.78 48.54
N PRO A 56 28.39 8.09 47.64
CA PRO A 56 28.03 8.07 46.23
C PRO A 56 26.57 7.61 46.08
N GLY A 57 25.78 8.35 45.31
CA GLY A 57 24.50 7.84 44.82
C GLY A 57 24.71 6.60 43.97
N SER A 58 23.63 5.85 43.69
CA SER A 58 23.65 4.77 42.72
C SER A 58 24.32 5.25 41.43
N GLY A 59 25.42 4.60 41.04
CA GLY A 59 26.15 4.98 39.84
C GLY A 59 25.19 5.03 38.66
N ALA A 60 25.17 6.15 37.94
CA ALA A 60 24.42 6.23 36.69
C ALA A 60 24.92 5.10 35.79
N ILE A 61 24.01 4.19 35.42
CA ILE A 61 24.28 3.20 34.40
C ILE A 61 24.65 4.01 33.15
N PRO A 62 25.81 3.75 32.50
CA PRO A 62 26.15 4.47 31.28
C PRO A 62 25.02 4.24 30.29
N ALA A 63 24.40 5.34 29.81
CA ALA A 63 23.26 5.25 28.92
C ALA A 63 23.66 4.41 27.70
N VAL A 64 22.90 3.35 27.42
CA VAL A 64 23.15 2.50 26.27
C VAL A 64 22.78 3.32 25.04
N VAL A 65 23.79 3.84 24.34
CA VAL A 65 23.61 4.49 23.05
C VAL A 65 23.28 3.41 22.04
N GLY A 66 22.00 3.06 21.95
CA GLY A 66 21.48 2.17 20.92
C GLY A 66 21.46 2.86 19.55
N PRO A 67 21.19 2.09 18.48
CA PRO A 67 21.15 2.62 17.11
C PRO A 67 20.02 3.64 16.94
N THR A 68 20.22 4.57 16.01
CA THR A 68 19.14 5.44 15.52
C THR A 68 18.53 4.83 14.28
N VAL A 69 17.27 4.43 14.37
CA VAL A 69 16.47 4.02 13.20
C VAL A 69 15.76 5.26 12.67
N PHE A 70 15.98 5.55 11.40
CA PHE A 70 15.16 6.46 10.64
C PHE A 70 14.19 5.64 9.80
N TYR A 71 12.90 5.93 9.93
CA TYR A 71 11.87 5.25 9.16
C TYR A 71 10.84 6.25 8.63
N GLU A 72 10.27 5.90 7.50
CA GLU A 72 9.19 6.60 6.84
C GLU A 72 7.87 5.94 7.23
N ILE A 73 6.89 6.75 7.62
CA ILE A 73 5.48 6.39 7.70
C ILE A 73 4.83 6.81 6.38
N LEU A 74 4.15 5.88 5.71
CA LEU A 74 3.24 6.19 4.61
C LEU A 74 1.80 6.01 5.10
N ASP A 75 1.02 7.07 5.02
CA ASP A 75 -0.40 7.10 5.39
C ASP A 75 -1.20 8.07 4.48
N ALA A 76 -2.35 8.56 4.95
CA ALA A 76 -3.24 9.47 4.21
C ALA A 76 -2.91 10.96 4.35
N ASP A 77 -2.13 11.34 5.37
CA ASP A 77 -1.54 12.67 5.52
C ASP A 77 -0.21 12.79 4.74
N GLY A 78 0.26 11.68 4.14
CA GLY A 78 1.33 11.63 3.15
C GLY A 78 2.49 10.71 3.56
N SER A 79 3.71 11.20 3.34
CA SER A 79 4.95 10.60 3.85
C SER A 79 5.46 11.40 5.04
N ALA A 80 5.77 10.73 6.16
CA ALA A 80 6.36 11.35 7.34
C ALA A 80 7.65 10.65 7.77
N LEU A 81 8.75 11.38 7.81
CA LEU A 81 10.05 10.88 8.27
C LEU A 81 10.14 10.95 9.80
N VAL A 82 10.58 9.86 10.43
CA VAL A 82 10.67 9.71 11.89
C VAL A 82 12.06 9.22 12.32
N GLU A 83 12.67 9.94 13.26
CA GLU A 83 13.82 9.46 14.05
C GLU A 83 13.33 8.63 15.23
N ARG A 84 13.96 7.47 15.49
CA ARG A 84 13.76 6.68 16.70
C ARG A 84 15.07 6.08 17.17
N ARG A 85 15.57 6.57 18.31
CA ARG A 85 16.71 5.98 19.01
C ARG A 85 16.24 4.74 19.77
N LEU A 86 16.86 3.59 19.51
CA LEU A 86 16.56 2.34 20.21
C LEU A 86 17.41 2.27 21.49
N ASP A 87 17.25 3.23 22.42
CA ASP A 87 18.06 3.34 23.66
C ASP A 87 17.30 2.87 24.93
N GLY A 88 16.01 2.53 24.79
CA GLY A 88 15.13 2.13 25.91
C GLY A 88 14.34 3.28 26.54
N HIS A 89 14.57 4.53 26.14
CA HIS A 89 14.13 5.73 26.87
C HIS A 89 13.61 6.87 25.98
N SER A 90 14.20 7.06 24.80
CA SER A 90 13.82 8.08 23.82
C SER A 90 12.49 7.73 23.12
N LEU A 91 11.63 8.74 23.00
CA LEU A 91 10.42 8.69 22.17
C LEU A 91 10.77 8.79 20.68
N PRO A 92 9.87 8.41 19.75
CA PRO A 92 10.03 8.78 18.35
C PRO A 92 9.96 10.32 18.19
N ARG A 93 10.60 10.84 17.16
CA ARG A 93 10.54 12.25 16.76
C ARG A 93 10.26 12.34 15.26
N ARG A 94 9.09 12.87 14.88
CA ARG A 94 8.82 13.25 13.48
C ARG A 94 9.76 14.40 13.09
N ILE A 95 10.48 14.24 11.98
CA ILE A 95 11.44 15.22 11.44
C ILE A 95 10.73 16.13 10.43
N ALA A 96 10.08 15.51 9.44
CA ALA A 96 9.43 16.20 8.32
C ALA A 96 8.23 15.40 7.82
N THR A 97 7.33 16.07 7.10
CA THR A 97 6.18 15.47 6.41
C THR A 97 6.08 16.06 5.00
N ARG A 98 5.61 15.26 4.03
CA ARG A 98 5.29 15.65 2.65
C ARG A 98 3.92 15.07 2.25
N PRO A 99 2.87 15.90 2.11
CA PRO A 99 1.49 15.45 1.88
C PRO A 99 1.24 14.97 0.44
N ASP A 100 2.14 15.33 -0.48
CA ASP A 100 2.11 15.04 -1.91
C ASP A 100 2.88 13.77 -2.32
N ALA A 101 3.41 13.02 -1.34
CA ALA A 101 4.05 11.73 -1.56
C ALA A 101 3.05 10.64 -2.04
N ASP A 102 3.55 9.74 -2.89
CA ASP A 102 2.75 8.67 -3.51
C ASP A 102 2.82 7.33 -2.72
N LEU A 103 3.02 6.21 -3.40
CA LEU A 103 3.12 4.86 -2.82
C LEU A 103 4.58 4.33 -2.79
N GLY A 104 5.57 5.18 -3.10
CA GLY A 104 6.99 4.86 -3.04
C GLY A 104 7.67 5.22 -1.72
N GLN A 105 8.91 4.75 -1.54
CA GLN A 105 9.80 5.27 -0.50
C GLN A 105 10.24 6.68 -0.89
N THR A 106 9.77 7.69 -0.14
CA THR A 106 10.06 9.11 -0.42
C THR A 106 11.46 9.49 0.05
N TRP A 107 11.91 8.96 1.19
CA TRP A 107 13.08 9.47 1.90
C TRP A 107 14.32 8.61 1.71
N THR A 108 15.48 9.28 1.62
CA THR A 108 16.80 8.69 1.77
C THR A 108 17.66 9.58 2.67
N ILE A 109 18.59 9.00 3.44
CA ILE A 109 19.38 9.71 4.46
C ILE A 109 20.88 9.43 4.27
N ASP A 110 21.72 10.40 4.59
CA ASP A 110 23.18 10.28 4.55
C ASP A 110 23.72 9.23 5.55
N PRO A 111 24.95 8.71 5.37
CA PRO A 111 25.52 7.74 6.31
C PRO A 111 25.66 8.24 7.75
N GLY A 112 25.73 9.56 7.98
CA GLY A 112 25.85 10.18 9.29
C GLY A 112 24.53 10.46 10.02
N GLY A 113 23.37 10.38 9.36
CA GLY A 113 22.08 10.72 9.96
C GLY A 113 21.92 12.23 10.25
N THR A 114 22.46 13.07 9.37
CA THR A 114 22.50 14.54 9.48
C THR A 114 21.61 15.27 8.46
N ILE A 115 21.43 14.70 7.27
CA ILE A 115 20.62 15.25 6.18
C ILE A 115 19.69 14.14 5.63
N ALA A 116 18.41 14.43 5.58
CA ALA A 116 17.46 13.66 4.78
C ALA A 116 17.24 14.34 3.43
N VAL A 117 17.03 13.53 2.40
CA VAL A 117 16.57 13.97 1.08
C VAL A 117 15.26 13.27 0.77
N ALA A 118 14.24 14.04 0.39
CA ALA A 118 13.02 13.51 -0.22
C ALA A 118 13.13 13.54 -1.74
N ILE A 119 12.56 12.52 -2.38
CA ILE A 119 12.36 12.42 -3.83
C ILE A 119 10.85 12.31 -4.05
N LEU A 120 10.24 13.32 -4.66
CA LEU A 120 8.80 13.43 -4.84
C LEU A 120 8.42 13.50 -6.32
N PRO A 121 7.30 12.89 -6.74
CA PRO A 121 6.69 13.19 -8.03
C PRO A 121 6.21 14.65 -8.07
N THR A 122 5.96 15.17 -9.27
CA THR A 122 5.39 16.52 -9.48
C THR A 122 4.35 16.51 -10.61
N ASP A 123 3.55 17.58 -10.70
CA ASP A 123 2.51 17.77 -11.73
C ASP A 123 3.10 18.05 -13.13
N GLY A 124 3.86 17.11 -13.66
CA GLY A 124 4.57 17.24 -14.93
C GLY A 124 5.42 16.02 -15.25
N GLN A 125 6.30 16.15 -16.25
CA GLN A 125 7.27 15.10 -16.58
C GLN A 125 8.56 15.21 -15.75
N GLN A 126 8.43 15.45 -14.44
CA GLN A 126 9.51 15.86 -13.53
C GLN A 126 9.37 15.27 -12.11
N GLU A 127 10.46 15.30 -11.36
CA GLU A 127 10.52 14.98 -9.93
C GLU A 127 11.16 16.14 -9.17
N ARG A 128 10.70 16.35 -7.93
CA ARG A 128 11.29 17.31 -6.97
C ARG A 128 12.22 16.54 -6.04
N VAL A 129 13.46 16.99 -5.94
CA VAL A 129 14.42 16.49 -4.94
C VAL A 129 14.73 17.63 -3.98
N GLU A 130 14.62 17.37 -2.69
CA GLU A 130 14.77 18.38 -1.65
C GLU A 130 15.46 17.81 -0.41
N ALA A 131 16.20 18.64 0.33
CA ALA A 131 16.88 18.24 1.54
C ALA A 131 16.34 18.95 2.78
N VAL A 132 16.30 18.25 3.90
CA VAL A 132 16.01 18.80 5.23
C VAL A 132 17.13 18.44 6.21
N GLU A 133 17.44 19.34 7.15
CA GLU A 133 18.36 19.05 8.24
C GLU A 133 17.67 18.14 9.26
N ILE A 134 18.30 17.00 9.60
CA ILE A 134 17.71 16.04 10.55
C ILE A 134 17.50 16.70 11.94
N ALA A 135 18.35 17.64 12.32
CA ALA A 135 18.41 18.21 13.68
C ALA A 135 17.08 18.84 14.12
N ASP A 136 16.43 19.61 13.25
CA ASP A 136 15.19 20.34 13.52
C ASP A 136 14.10 20.21 12.45
N GLY A 137 14.41 19.61 11.29
CA GLY A 137 13.49 19.44 10.15
C GLY A 137 13.48 20.62 9.18
N ALA A 138 14.40 21.59 9.28
CA ALA A 138 14.45 22.75 8.41
C ALA A 138 14.83 22.39 6.96
N ASP A 139 14.10 22.94 5.98
CA ASP A 139 14.40 22.78 4.56
C ASP A 139 15.72 23.49 4.19
N LEU A 140 16.65 22.75 3.58
CA LEU A 140 17.99 23.22 3.20
C LEU A 140 18.04 23.71 1.74
N TRP A 141 17.47 22.94 0.81
CA TRP A 141 17.41 23.25 -0.61
C TRP A 141 16.38 22.38 -1.33
N GLN A 142 15.96 22.83 -2.52
CA GLN A 142 15.07 22.11 -3.44
C GLN A 142 15.61 22.25 -4.87
N VAL A 143 15.49 21.20 -5.68
CA VAL A 143 15.79 21.19 -7.11
C VAL A 143 14.80 20.32 -7.89
N GLU A 144 14.44 20.74 -9.10
CA GLU A 144 13.59 19.98 -10.03
C GLU A 144 14.46 19.19 -11.02
N LEU A 145 14.16 17.90 -11.19
CA LEU A 145 14.83 17.01 -12.13
C LEU A 145 13.89 16.68 -13.31
N PRO A 146 14.39 16.67 -14.57
CA PRO A 146 13.54 16.66 -15.76
C PRO A 146 13.01 15.25 -16.15
N PHE A 147 12.69 14.40 -15.18
CA PHE A 147 12.16 13.04 -15.36
C PHE A 147 11.20 12.66 -14.22
N THR A 148 10.15 11.88 -14.49
CA THR A 148 9.15 11.40 -13.49
C THR A 148 9.54 10.12 -12.75
N ALA A 149 10.77 9.66 -12.91
CA ALA A 149 11.06 8.26 -12.61
C ALA A 149 12.54 7.97 -12.28
N ILE A 150 13.02 8.43 -11.13
CA ILE A 150 14.24 7.90 -10.49
C ILE A 150 13.98 6.49 -9.94
N SER A 151 14.96 5.59 -10.06
CA SER A 151 14.81 4.16 -9.68
C SER A 151 15.60 3.73 -8.45
N GLU A 152 16.69 4.45 -8.16
CA GLU A 152 17.75 4.09 -7.24
C GLU A 152 18.38 5.37 -6.69
N ALA A 153 18.88 5.26 -5.46
CA ALA A 153 19.66 6.29 -4.79
C ALA A 153 20.88 5.65 -4.12
N VAL A 154 22.05 6.28 -4.20
CA VAL A 154 23.23 5.88 -3.43
C VAL A 154 24.01 7.11 -2.93
N TRP A 155 24.49 7.05 -1.69
CA TRP A 155 25.22 8.14 -1.05
C TRP A 155 26.74 7.92 -1.12
N SER A 156 27.51 9.00 -1.12
CA SER A 156 28.94 8.94 -0.78
C SER A 156 29.12 8.64 0.71
N ALA A 157 30.23 7.98 1.08
CA ALA A 157 30.48 7.55 2.46
C ALA A 157 30.58 8.71 3.47
N ASP A 158 30.89 9.93 3.01
CA ASP A 158 30.93 11.16 3.80
C ASP A 158 29.59 11.93 3.85
N GLY A 159 28.55 11.43 3.15
CA GLY A 159 27.25 12.07 3.05
C GLY A 159 27.21 13.36 2.21
N HIS A 160 28.31 13.76 1.56
CA HIS A 160 28.38 15.03 0.82
C HIS A 160 27.79 14.95 -0.60
N ARG A 161 27.51 13.74 -1.10
CA ARG A 161 26.94 13.50 -2.42
C ARG A 161 25.85 12.44 -2.39
N LEU A 162 24.81 12.67 -3.16
CA LEU A 162 23.75 11.71 -3.46
C LEU A 162 23.70 11.50 -4.96
N ALA A 163 23.89 10.26 -5.42
CA ALA A 163 23.68 9.88 -6.81
C ALA A 163 22.30 9.24 -6.98
N LEU A 164 21.57 9.71 -7.99
CA LEU A 164 20.26 9.22 -8.44
C LEU A 164 20.37 8.81 -9.92
N ILE A 165 19.49 7.94 -10.40
CA ILE A 165 19.45 7.54 -11.82
C ILE A 165 18.01 7.41 -12.34
N SER A 166 17.77 7.94 -13.55
CA SER A 166 16.48 7.81 -14.24
C SER A 166 16.42 6.53 -15.08
N ARG A 167 15.23 5.91 -15.15
CA ARG A 167 14.93 4.85 -16.14
C ARG A 167 13.69 5.24 -16.95
N PRO A 168 13.77 6.19 -17.90
CA PRO A 168 12.60 6.77 -18.55
C PRO A 168 11.72 5.69 -19.21
N GLU A 169 10.42 5.76 -18.95
CA GLU A 169 9.43 4.81 -19.51
C GLU A 169 9.15 5.06 -20.99
N GLN A 170 9.32 6.32 -21.41
CA GLN A 170 9.29 6.75 -22.81
C GLN A 170 10.72 6.78 -23.39
N ALA A 171 10.82 6.93 -24.72
CA ALA A 171 12.10 6.91 -25.42
C ALA A 171 13.00 8.13 -25.08
N GLY A 172 13.89 7.96 -24.10
CA GLY A 172 14.91 8.93 -23.70
C GLY A 172 16.21 8.26 -23.23
N PRO A 173 17.30 9.02 -23.04
CA PRO A 173 18.54 8.49 -22.47
C PRO A 173 18.36 8.16 -20.98
N THR A 174 19.04 7.11 -20.53
CA THR A 174 19.29 6.86 -19.10
C THR A 174 20.33 7.86 -18.60
N GLU A 175 20.06 8.50 -17.46
CA GLU A 175 20.91 9.57 -16.94
C GLU A 175 21.08 9.48 -15.43
N SER A 176 22.30 9.77 -14.95
CA SER A 176 22.59 9.91 -13.53
C SER A 176 22.69 11.37 -13.10
N PHE A 177 22.27 11.64 -11.87
CA PHE A 177 22.26 12.95 -11.24
C PHE A 177 23.04 12.86 -9.93
N VAL A 178 24.19 13.53 -9.84
CA VAL A 178 24.97 13.64 -8.61
C VAL A 178 24.67 14.99 -7.96
N VAL A 179 24.00 14.97 -6.82
CA VAL A 179 23.59 16.15 -6.05
C VAL A 179 24.59 16.43 -4.94
N ASP A 180 25.10 17.66 -4.91
CA ASP A 180 25.88 18.23 -3.79
C ASP A 180 24.95 18.48 -2.60
N THR A 181 25.09 17.71 -1.52
CA THR A 181 24.06 17.62 -0.46
C THR A 181 24.03 18.84 0.46
N ARG A 182 25.05 19.71 0.40
CA ARG A 182 25.07 20.99 1.12
C ARG A 182 24.39 22.14 0.38
N GLY A 183 24.21 22.03 -0.94
CA GLY A 183 23.77 23.17 -1.76
C GLY A 183 22.85 22.84 -2.93
N GLY A 184 22.33 21.61 -3.03
CA GLY A 184 21.41 21.17 -4.09
C GLY A 184 22.00 21.21 -5.50
N ARG A 185 23.32 21.33 -5.64
CA ARG A 185 23.96 21.51 -6.95
C ARG A 185 24.05 20.18 -7.68
N VAL A 186 23.18 20.01 -8.68
CA VAL A 186 23.10 18.80 -9.51
C VAL A 186 24.15 18.81 -10.63
N THR A 187 24.88 17.71 -10.76
CA THR A 187 25.69 17.36 -11.93
C THR A 187 24.98 16.24 -12.69
N ARG A 188 24.76 16.40 -14.00
CA ARG A 188 23.95 15.50 -14.85
C ARG A 188 24.83 14.77 -15.86
N THR A 189 24.68 13.46 -15.96
CA THR A 189 25.49 12.59 -16.83
C THR A 189 24.60 11.69 -17.67
N VAL A 190 24.85 11.59 -18.99
CA VAL A 190 24.23 10.55 -19.83
C VAL A 190 25.03 9.26 -19.64
N VAL A 191 24.35 8.16 -19.31
CA VAL A 191 24.97 6.86 -19.00
C VAL A 191 24.35 5.74 -19.87
N PRO A 192 25.00 4.57 -19.99
CA PRO A 192 24.43 3.44 -20.73
C PRO A 192 23.08 2.97 -20.18
N GLN A 193 22.20 2.48 -21.06
CA GLN A 193 20.82 2.11 -20.70
C GLN A 193 20.73 0.96 -19.68
N GLY A 194 21.77 0.12 -19.59
CA GLY A 194 21.88 -0.98 -18.63
C GLY A 194 22.63 -0.63 -17.34
N ALA A 195 22.96 0.65 -17.10
CA ALA A 195 23.70 1.08 -15.92
C ALA A 195 22.84 1.06 -14.65
N VAL A 196 23.45 0.62 -13.55
CA VAL A 196 22.91 0.53 -12.19
C VAL A 196 23.89 1.23 -11.24
N LEU A 197 23.41 1.89 -10.18
CA LEU A 197 24.27 2.57 -9.21
C LEU A 197 25.04 1.56 -8.34
N GLN A 198 26.37 1.65 -8.31
CA GLN A 198 27.20 0.83 -7.42
C GLN A 198 27.59 1.58 -6.13
N GLY A 199 27.90 2.88 -6.21
CA GLY A 199 28.40 3.67 -5.09
C GLY A 199 29.36 4.77 -5.55
N PHE A 200 30.27 5.19 -4.69
CA PHE A 200 31.34 6.14 -5.03
C PHE A 200 32.71 5.51 -4.76
N ASP A 201 33.75 5.96 -5.47
CA ASP A 201 35.14 5.66 -5.14
C ASP A 201 35.75 6.67 -4.15
N VAL A 202 37.03 6.48 -3.80
CA VAL A 202 37.77 7.32 -2.84
C VAL A 202 38.09 8.73 -3.33
N ASP A 203 37.83 9.05 -4.60
CA ASP A 203 37.97 10.38 -5.21
C ASP A 203 36.59 11.06 -5.43
N ASP A 204 35.54 10.54 -4.77
CA ASP A 204 34.13 10.88 -4.95
C ASP A 204 33.59 10.71 -6.40
N ALA A 205 34.19 9.84 -7.21
CA ALA A 205 33.66 9.54 -8.54
C ALA A 205 32.51 8.53 -8.45
N LEU A 206 31.42 8.78 -9.19
CA LEU A 206 30.27 7.88 -9.20
C LEU A 206 30.63 6.59 -9.93
N LEU A 207 30.49 5.46 -9.25
CA LEU A 207 30.64 4.12 -9.80
C LEU A 207 29.29 3.56 -10.23
N LEU A 208 29.27 3.03 -11.46
CA LEU A 208 28.13 2.36 -12.06
C LEU A 208 28.53 0.93 -12.45
N ARG A 209 27.56 0.02 -12.55
CA ARG A 209 27.77 -1.29 -13.16
C ARG A 209 26.78 -1.61 -14.28
N GLU A 210 27.20 -2.42 -15.23
CA GLU A 210 26.36 -3.03 -16.28
C GLU A 210 26.52 -4.56 -16.25
N ALA A 211 25.43 -5.28 -15.99
CA ALA A 211 25.37 -6.73 -16.07
C ALA A 211 25.62 -7.23 -17.51
N GLN A 212 26.34 -8.35 -17.66
CA GLN A 212 26.73 -8.91 -18.96
C GLN A 212 26.16 -10.33 -19.15
N GLY A 213 25.49 -10.59 -20.28
CA GLY A 213 25.14 -11.95 -20.73
C GLY A 213 23.80 -12.06 -21.46
N ASP A 214 23.66 -13.05 -22.34
CA ASP A 214 22.44 -13.30 -23.12
C ASP A 214 21.33 -13.91 -22.23
N GLY A 215 20.54 -13.05 -21.59
CA GLY A 215 19.37 -13.45 -20.80
C GLY A 215 19.66 -14.06 -19.42
N THR A 216 20.95 -14.26 -19.06
CA THR A 216 21.38 -14.57 -17.69
C THR A 216 22.69 -13.87 -17.38
N VAL A 217 22.80 -13.27 -16.19
CA VAL A 217 23.99 -12.50 -15.80
C VAL A 217 25.19 -13.43 -15.58
N SER A 218 26.31 -13.09 -16.22
CA SER A 218 27.51 -13.92 -16.31
C SER A 218 28.79 -13.23 -15.83
N ALA A 219 28.86 -11.89 -15.94
CA ALA A 219 29.91 -11.01 -15.46
C ALA A 219 29.35 -9.58 -15.36
N TRP A 220 30.14 -8.63 -14.85
CA TRP A 220 29.78 -7.21 -14.77
C TRP A 220 30.87 -6.33 -15.37
N THR A 221 30.45 -5.26 -16.03
CA THR A 221 31.32 -4.13 -16.40
C THR A 221 31.15 -3.03 -15.37
N PHE A 222 32.24 -2.39 -14.96
CA PHE A 222 32.19 -1.21 -14.10
C PHE A 222 32.54 0.05 -14.90
N LEU A 223 31.83 1.14 -14.60
CA LEU A 223 32.06 2.46 -15.18
C LEU A 223 32.31 3.46 -14.04
N ARG A 224 33.08 4.50 -14.34
CA ARG A 224 33.35 5.62 -13.43
C ARG A 224 32.93 6.91 -14.11
N VAL A 225 32.17 7.76 -13.43
CA VAL A 225 31.91 9.14 -13.85
C VAL A 225 32.89 10.04 -13.14
N ASP A 226 33.86 10.59 -13.86
CA ASP A 226 34.86 11.48 -13.28
C ASP A 226 34.21 12.82 -12.85
N PRO A 227 34.33 13.24 -11.58
CA PRO A 227 33.56 14.35 -11.04
C PRO A 227 34.09 15.74 -11.44
N ALA A 228 35.28 15.81 -12.05
CA ALA A 228 35.87 17.06 -12.52
C ALA A 228 35.59 17.32 -14.01
N THR A 229 35.49 16.25 -14.81
CA THR A 229 35.29 16.31 -16.27
C THR A 229 33.90 15.89 -16.74
N ASN A 230 33.11 15.23 -15.88
CA ASN A 230 31.81 14.64 -16.19
C ASN A 230 31.85 13.61 -17.34
N VAL A 231 32.98 12.92 -17.49
CA VAL A 231 33.19 11.87 -18.50
C VAL A 231 32.92 10.49 -17.90
N VAL A 232 32.18 9.66 -18.64
CA VAL A 232 31.94 8.24 -18.31
C VAL A 232 33.09 7.41 -18.89
N GLU A 233 33.88 6.79 -18.03
CA GLU A 233 34.98 5.89 -18.41
C GLU A 233 34.67 4.44 -18.03
N ARG A 234 35.07 3.47 -18.87
CA ARG A 234 34.96 2.04 -18.56
C ARG A 234 36.21 1.59 -17.80
N LEU A 235 36.03 1.07 -16.59
CA LEU A 235 37.14 0.57 -15.77
C LEU A 235 37.71 -0.74 -16.35
N SER A 236 39.04 -0.84 -16.32
CA SER A 236 39.80 -2.04 -16.72
C SER A 236 40.14 -2.96 -15.55
N ALA A 237 40.00 -2.46 -14.32
CA ALA A 237 40.08 -3.21 -13.08
C ALA A 237 38.71 -3.18 -12.36
N VAL A 238 38.50 -4.11 -11.43
CA VAL A 238 37.33 -4.08 -10.54
C VAL A 238 37.56 -2.99 -9.48
N PRO A 239 36.61 -2.07 -9.24
CA PRO A 239 36.78 -1.00 -8.25
C PRO A 239 36.75 -1.53 -6.80
N ASP A 240 37.40 -0.81 -5.89
CA ASP A 240 37.35 -1.07 -4.45
C ASP A 240 36.15 -0.34 -3.83
N VAL A 241 34.99 -0.98 -3.92
CA VAL A 241 33.71 -0.54 -3.35
C VAL A 241 32.94 -1.76 -2.85
N GLY A 242 32.13 -1.58 -1.80
CA GLY A 242 31.37 -2.67 -1.17
C GLY A 242 30.19 -3.19 -2.00
N PRO A 243 29.25 -3.95 -1.37
CA PRO A 243 28.05 -4.49 -2.03
C PRO A 243 27.13 -3.43 -2.69
N SER A 244 26.00 -3.85 -3.25
CA SER A 244 25.41 -3.37 -4.52
C SER A 244 24.05 -4.05 -4.77
N THR A 245 23.16 -4.13 -3.79
CA THR A 245 21.85 -4.80 -3.99
C THR A 245 20.90 -4.04 -4.90
N THR A 246 20.07 -4.80 -5.60
CA THR A 246 18.88 -4.40 -6.37
C THR A 246 17.70 -5.33 -6.06
N GLY A 247 17.72 -5.98 -4.90
CA GLY A 247 16.77 -7.02 -4.48
C GLY A 247 16.98 -8.37 -5.18
N ALA A 248 17.14 -8.40 -6.50
CA ALA A 248 17.32 -9.64 -7.29
C ALA A 248 18.78 -9.96 -7.66
N GLU A 249 19.67 -8.98 -7.53
CA GLU A 249 21.13 -9.09 -7.70
C GLU A 249 21.81 -8.21 -6.65
N ASP A 250 22.88 -8.70 -6.03
CA ASP A 250 23.81 -7.92 -5.21
C ASP A 250 25.24 -8.16 -5.68
N VAL A 251 26.08 -7.12 -5.73
CA VAL A 251 27.43 -7.14 -6.31
C VAL A 251 28.41 -6.43 -5.37
N ASP A 252 29.45 -7.15 -4.96
CA ASP A 252 30.58 -6.68 -4.12
C ASP A 252 31.88 -6.68 -4.95
N PRO A 253 32.22 -5.54 -5.60
CA PRO A 253 33.44 -5.39 -6.38
C PRO A 253 34.72 -5.58 -5.58
N ALA A 254 34.81 -5.00 -4.37
CA ALA A 254 35.99 -5.08 -3.50
C ALA A 254 36.38 -6.54 -3.18
N ARG A 255 35.38 -7.43 -3.01
CA ARG A 255 35.60 -8.86 -2.75
C ARG A 255 35.51 -9.73 -4.02
N GLY A 256 35.26 -9.13 -5.17
CA GLY A 256 35.29 -9.78 -6.48
C GLY A 256 34.16 -10.77 -6.74
N PHE A 257 33.04 -10.67 -6.02
CA PHE A 257 31.88 -11.56 -6.21
C PHE A 257 30.53 -10.85 -6.22
N ALA A 258 29.52 -11.57 -6.67
CA ALA A 258 28.13 -11.15 -6.71
C ALA A 258 27.21 -12.31 -6.35
N VAL A 259 25.99 -12.02 -5.92
CA VAL A 259 24.91 -12.99 -5.76
C VAL A 259 23.77 -12.64 -6.71
N THR A 260 23.29 -13.65 -7.45
CA THR A 260 22.21 -13.51 -8.44
C THR A 260 21.11 -14.53 -8.18
N LEU A 261 19.85 -14.13 -8.34
CA LEU A 261 18.72 -15.05 -8.41
C LEU A 261 18.54 -15.65 -9.81
N SER A 262 18.03 -16.88 -9.90
CA SER A 262 17.54 -17.48 -11.16
C SER A 262 16.50 -18.58 -10.89
N LEU A 263 15.81 -19.07 -11.94
CA LEU A 263 14.84 -20.16 -11.77
C LEU A 263 15.53 -21.48 -11.40
N GLY A 264 15.03 -22.14 -10.35
CA GLY A 264 15.55 -23.40 -9.85
C GLY A 264 15.29 -24.61 -10.77
N PRO A 265 15.89 -25.78 -10.47
CA PRO A 265 15.85 -26.95 -11.33
C PRO A 265 14.43 -27.38 -11.74
N ASN A 266 14.21 -27.53 -13.05
CA ASN A 266 12.90 -27.77 -13.68
C ASN A 266 11.89 -26.62 -13.49
N HIS A 267 12.37 -25.38 -13.35
CA HIS A 267 11.56 -24.19 -13.07
C HIS A 267 10.75 -24.32 -11.77
N ARG A 268 11.38 -24.84 -10.71
CA ARG A 268 10.79 -24.96 -9.37
C ARG A 268 11.64 -24.20 -8.35
N GLY A 269 11.02 -23.21 -7.72
CA GLY A 269 11.67 -22.33 -6.76
C GLY A 269 12.68 -21.38 -7.39
N THR A 270 13.29 -20.55 -6.54
CA THR A 270 14.35 -19.60 -6.92
C THR A 270 15.69 -20.10 -6.40
N ALA A 271 16.67 -20.21 -7.30
CA ALA A 271 18.04 -20.62 -7.00
C ALA A 271 18.93 -19.38 -6.78
N VAL A 272 19.68 -19.40 -5.68
CA VAL A 272 20.61 -18.33 -5.28
C VAL A 272 22.02 -18.76 -5.69
N HIS A 273 22.74 -17.92 -6.44
CA HIS A 273 24.08 -18.25 -6.95
C HIS A 273 25.10 -17.17 -6.60
N ALA A 274 26.24 -17.56 -6.01
CA ALA A 274 27.44 -16.73 -5.98
C ALA A 274 28.20 -16.82 -7.32
N ARG A 275 28.72 -15.70 -7.83
CA ARG A 275 29.45 -15.59 -9.10
C ARG A 275 30.67 -14.66 -8.95
N PRO A 276 31.81 -14.91 -9.64
CA PRO A 276 32.89 -13.92 -9.74
C PRO A 276 32.46 -12.69 -10.55
N THR A 277 32.85 -11.47 -10.16
CA THR A 277 32.45 -10.24 -10.87
C THR A 277 33.03 -10.14 -12.27
N ASN A 278 34.25 -10.62 -12.46
CA ASN A 278 34.94 -10.72 -13.75
C ASN A 278 34.48 -11.91 -14.62
N GLY A 279 33.49 -12.68 -14.14
CA GLY A 279 32.92 -13.84 -14.82
C GLY A 279 33.60 -15.17 -14.50
N GLY A 280 32.80 -16.24 -14.54
CA GLY A 280 33.29 -17.59 -14.25
C GLY A 280 32.17 -18.58 -13.96
N ALA A 281 32.52 -19.71 -13.34
CA ALA A 281 31.54 -20.71 -12.93
C ALA A 281 30.71 -20.21 -11.74
N ALA A 282 29.39 -20.18 -11.90
CA ALA A 282 28.46 -19.85 -10.82
C ALA A 282 28.35 -21.00 -9.80
N ARG A 283 28.42 -20.69 -8.51
CA ARG A 283 28.19 -21.63 -7.42
C ARG A 283 26.79 -21.42 -6.84
N GLN A 284 25.91 -22.39 -7.01
CA GLN A 284 24.61 -22.40 -6.33
C GLN A 284 24.80 -22.53 -4.82
N LEU A 285 24.18 -21.64 -4.06
CA LEU A 285 24.19 -21.62 -2.59
C LEU A 285 22.97 -22.38 -2.03
N GLY A 286 21.82 -22.26 -2.70
CA GLY A 286 20.58 -22.93 -2.32
C GLY A 286 19.50 -22.80 -3.40
N VAL A 287 18.36 -23.45 -3.17
CA VAL A 287 17.11 -23.27 -3.92
C VAL A 287 15.97 -23.21 -2.91
N PHE A 288 15.11 -22.19 -3.01
CA PHE A 288 14.05 -21.89 -2.04
C PHE A 288 12.68 -21.79 -2.74
N PRO A 289 11.55 -21.92 -2.03
CA PRO A 289 10.21 -21.89 -2.65
C PRO A 289 9.91 -20.59 -3.37
N SER A 290 10.20 -19.46 -2.72
CA SER A 290 10.47 -18.16 -3.34
C SER A 290 11.79 -17.60 -2.80
N VAL A 291 12.34 -16.61 -3.48
CA VAL A 291 13.30 -15.65 -2.91
C VAL A 291 12.92 -14.30 -3.47
N ASP A 292 12.60 -13.40 -2.54
CA ASP A 292 11.93 -12.14 -2.86
C ASP A 292 12.92 -10.95 -2.76
N TRP A 293 13.96 -11.10 -1.92
CA TRP A 293 15.05 -10.14 -1.77
C TRP A 293 16.36 -10.83 -1.31
N ILE A 294 17.52 -10.28 -1.69
CA ILE A 294 18.86 -10.68 -1.20
C ILE A 294 19.73 -9.48 -0.83
N ALA A 295 20.59 -9.66 0.16
CA ALA A 295 21.66 -8.71 0.49
C ALA A 295 22.93 -9.43 0.96
N ILE A 296 24.05 -9.22 0.28
CA ILE A 296 25.39 -9.64 0.69
C ILE A 296 25.67 -9.06 2.08
N ASP A 297 26.28 -9.85 2.95
CA ASP A 297 26.75 -9.34 4.24
C ASP A 297 27.85 -8.29 4.02
N PRO A 298 27.69 -7.08 4.58
CA PRO A 298 28.72 -6.04 4.69
C PRO A 298 30.15 -6.50 4.97
N SER A 299 30.32 -7.42 5.93
CA SER A 299 31.61 -7.93 6.37
C SER A 299 32.23 -8.93 5.39
N GLY A 300 31.43 -9.43 4.43
CA GLY A 300 31.85 -10.35 3.38
C GLY A 300 31.90 -11.81 3.81
N THR A 301 31.10 -12.23 4.79
CA THR A 301 31.06 -13.62 5.30
C THR A 301 29.97 -14.48 4.65
N GLY A 302 28.95 -13.88 4.03
CA GLY A 302 27.83 -14.59 3.43
C GLY A 302 26.80 -13.68 2.75
N VAL A 303 25.58 -14.19 2.57
CA VAL A 303 24.43 -13.48 2.02
C VAL A 303 23.17 -13.76 2.85
N ALA A 304 22.39 -12.72 3.14
CA ALA A 304 21.05 -12.84 3.68
C ALA A 304 20.02 -12.97 2.54
N VAL A 305 19.02 -13.82 2.75
CA VAL A 305 18.03 -14.25 1.76
C VAL A 305 16.65 -14.24 2.40
N ALA A 306 15.75 -13.38 1.93
CA ALA A 306 14.34 -13.43 2.31
C ALA A 306 13.63 -14.51 1.47
N ALA A 307 12.96 -15.43 2.15
CA ALA A 307 12.23 -16.53 1.52
C ALA A 307 10.86 -16.67 2.19
N SER A 308 9.85 -16.04 1.59
CA SER A 308 8.47 -16.01 2.12
C SER A 308 8.36 -15.33 3.50
N HIS A 309 8.24 -16.10 4.58
CA HIS A 309 7.96 -15.59 5.94
C HIS A 309 9.20 -15.60 6.87
N GLY A 310 10.40 -15.77 6.30
CA GLY A 310 11.63 -15.90 7.07
C GLY A 310 12.88 -15.42 6.35
N LEU A 311 13.88 -15.03 7.15
CA LEU A 311 15.15 -14.48 6.70
C LEU A 311 16.28 -15.45 7.07
N ARG A 312 16.97 -15.97 6.06
CA ARG A 312 18.06 -16.95 6.21
C ARG A 312 19.40 -16.34 5.80
N PHE A 313 20.41 -16.53 6.64
CA PHE A 313 21.78 -16.24 6.28
C PHE A 313 22.48 -17.47 5.70
N ILE A 314 23.33 -17.27 4.70
CA ILE A 314 24.13 -18.33 4.06
C ILE A 314 25.58 -17.86 3.99
N ALA A 315 26.44 -18.46 4.81
CA ALA A 315 27.87 -18.20 4.81
C ALA A 315 28.54 -18.73 3.53
N TRP A 316 29.68 -18.16 3.14
CA TRP A 316 30.35 -18.58 1.90
C TRP A 316 30.91 -20.00 1.92
N ASP A 317 31.01 -20.67 3.07
CA ASP A 317 31.34 -22.11 3.14
C ASP A 317 30.14 -23.02 2.87
N GLY A 318 28.92 -22.47 2.79
CA GLY A 318 27.67 -23.20 2.56
C GLY A 318 26.91 -23.57 3.83
N ARG A 319 27.39 -23.18 5.04
CA ARG A 319 26.55 -23.19 6.24
C ARG A 319 25.44 -22.16 6.10
N ALA A 320 24.26 -22.49 6.59
CA ALA A 320 23.12 -21.59 6.63
C ALA A 320 22.42 -21.63 8.00
N GLU A 321 21.86 -20.50 8.40
CA GLU A 321 21.18 -20.29 9.67
C GLU A 321 19.97 -19.38 9.48
N ASP A 322 18.87 -19.69 10.18
CA ASP A 322 17.67 -18.85 10.16
C ASP A 322 17.83 -17.73 11.18
N LEU A 323 17.83 -16.48 10.72
CA LEU A 323 18.00 -15.30 11.57
C LEU A 323 16.68 -14.82 12.17
N TRP A 324 15.57 -14.99 11.43
CA TRP A 324 14.26 -14.46 11.79
C TRP A 324 13.13 -15.18 11.03
N SER A 325 11.93 -15.20 11.62
CA SER A 325 10.68 -15.65 11.00
C SER A 325 9.47 -15.02 11.68
N SER A 326 8.38 -14.79 10.94
CA SER A 326 7.05 -14.43 11.45
C SER A 326 5.97 -15.26 10.75
N ASP A 327 4.70 -15.00 11.03
CA ASP A 327 3.57 -15.46 10.21
C ASP A 327 3.35 -14.55 8.98
N ASP A 328 3.78 -13.28 9.06
CA ASP A 328 3.72 -12.29 7.98
C ASP A 328 4.85 -12.49 6.96
N SER A 329 4.61 -12.11 5.71
CA SER A 329 5.62 -12.04 4.67
C SER A 329 6.61 -10.89 4.90
N ILE A 330 7.85 -11.05 4.43
CA ILE A 330 8.86 -9.97 4.43
C ILE A 330 8.61 -9.04 3.23
N ALA A 331 8.34 -7.76 3.51
CA ALA A 331 8.17 -6.71 2.51
C ALA A 331 9.54 -6.19 2.00
N GLY A 332 10.50 -6.09 2.91
CA GLY A 332 11.83 -5.56 2.67
C GLY A 332 12.79 -5.93 3.81
N PHE A 333 14.09 -5.94 3.54
CA PHE A 333 15.12 -6.06 4.58
C PHE A 333 16.44 -5.48 4.10
N GLY A 334 17.30 -5.10 5.05
CA GLY A 334 18.64 -4.62 4.72
C GLY A 334 19.59 -4.56 5.90
N TRP A 335 20.87 -4.42 5.59
CA TRP A 335 21.89 -4.15 6.59
C TRP A 335 22.01 -2.65 6.84
N SER A 336 22.41 -2.31 8.06
CA SER A 336 22.95 -1.00 8.42
C SER A 336 24.23 -0.66 7.61
N ALA A 337 24.62 0.61 7.65
CA ALA A 337 25.86 1.10 7.05
C ALA A 337 27.13 0.68 7.81
N ASP A 338 26.98 -0.02 8.93
CA ASP A 338 28.04 -0.80 9.58
C ASP A 338 27.83 -2.31 9.39
N GLY A 339 26.58 -2.79 9.27
CA GLY A 339 26.26 -4.21 9.19
C GLY A 339 26.23 -4.89 10.56
N ASP A 340 26.39 -4.14 11.64
CA ASP A 340 26.21 -4.63 13.00
C ASP A 340 24.71 -4.71 13.37
N TYR A 341 23.84 -4.09 12.56
CA TYR A 341 22.39 -4.27 12.58
C TYR A 341 21.80 -4.76 11.25
N LEU A 342 20.75 -5.58 11.36
CA LEU A 342 19.91 -6.07 10.28
C LEU A 342 18.48 -5.62 10.54
N TRP A 343 17.86 -4.91 9.59
CA TRP A 343 16.48 -4.47 9.69
C TRP A 343 15.57 -5.26 8.74
N ILE A 344 14.32 -5.45 9.15
CA ILE A 344 13.30 -6.25 8.45
C ILE A 344 11.97 -5.49 8.52
N GLU A 345 11.27 -5.46 7.40
CA GLU A 345 9.91 -4.95 7.22
C GLU A 345 8.97 -6.11 6.87
N THR A 346 7.75 -6.09 7.39
CA THR A 346 6.71 -7.05 6.99
C THR A 346 5.54 -6.36 6.29
N ASP A 347 4.76 -7.15 5.54
CA ASP A 347 3.49 -6.72 4.90
C ASP A 347 2.37 -6.41 5.92
N ARG A 348 2.65 -6.51 7.23
CA ARG A 348 1.70 -6.21 8.31
C ARG A 348 1.41 -4.71 8.36
N ARG A 349 0.15 -4.32 8.54
CA ARG A 349 -0.25 -2.94 8.87
C ARG A 349 0.05 -2.60 10.34
N GLY A 350 0.40 -1.35 10.62
CA GLY A 350 0.93 -0.97 11.94
C GLY A 350 2.36 -1.52 12.16
N PRO A 351 2.77 -1.84 13.41
CA PRO A 351 4.16 -2.13 13.76
C PRO A 351 4.73 -3.37 13.04
N ASN A 352 5.39 -3.10 11.93
CA ASN A 352 5.97 -4.04 10.97
C ASN A 352 7.52 -4.02 10.95
N LEU A 353 8.13 -3.02 11.59
CA LEU A 353 9.58 -2.82 11.61
C LEU A 353 10.25 -3.61 12.72
N THR A 354 11.26 -4.39 12.35
CA THR A 354 12.09 -5.18 13.27
C THR A 354 13.57 -4.88 13.03
N VAL A 355 14.35 -4.70 14.11
CA VAL A 355 15.82 -4.56 14.06
C VAL A 355 16.47 -5.65 14.89
N ILE A 356 17.52 -6.26 14.33
CA ILE A 356 18.29 -7.35 14.92
C ILE A 356 19.75 -6.90 15.07
N GLU A 357 20.29 -7.02 16.28
CA GLU A 357 21.71 -6.82 16.59
C GLU A 357 22.51 -8.08 16.20
N ARG A 358 23.48 -7.94 15.29
CA ARG A 358 24.31 -9.05 14.78
C ARG A 358 25.11 -9.76 15.87
N SER A 359 25.66 -9.00 16.81
CA SER A 359 26.60 -9.50 17.84
C SER A 359 25.95 -10.46 18.84
N THR A 360 24.64 -10.32 19.06
CA THR A 360 23.86 -11.04 20.08
C THR A 360 22.72 -11.88 19.50
N GLY A 361 22.29 -11.61 18.26
CA GLY A 361 21.02 -12.10 17.72
C GLY A 361 19.79 -11.47 18.40
N ARG A 362 19.95 -10.36 19.12
CA ARG A 362 18.88 -9.69 19.86
C ARG A 362 17.95 -8.95 18.89
N THR A 363 16.65 -9.15 19.05
CA THR A 363 15.61 -8.56 18.20
C THR A 363 14.78 -7.52 18.98
N ILE A 364 14.52 -6.38 18.36
CA ILE A 364 13.53 -5.39 18.83
C ILE A 364 12.56 -5.05 17.70
N VAL A 365 11.26 -5.20 17.95
CA VAL A 365 10.20 -4.59 17.12
C VAL A 365 10.10 -3.11 17.49
N VAL A 366 10.13 -2.22 16.50
CA VAL A 366 10.10 -0.77 16.72
C VAL A 366 8.64 -0.33 16.95
N PRO A 367 8.28 0.22 18.13
CA PRO A 367 6.90 0.65 18.38
C PRO A 367 6.59 1.93 17.60
N GLN A 368 5.54 1.86 16.79
CA GLN A 368 4.88 2.97 16.10
C GLN A 368 3.68 3.46 16.93
N VAL A 369 3.26 4.71 16.73
CA VAL A 369 2.25 5.39 17.59
C VAL A 369 0.82 5.11 17.14
N ASP A 370 0.61 4.90 15.83
CA ASP A 370 -0.68 4.78 15.16
C ASP A 370 -0.75 3.53 14.26
N PRO A 371 -1.96 3.06 13.88
CA PRO A 371 -2.11 2.13 12.76
C PRO A 371 -1.73 2.83 11.45
N VAL A 372 -0.51 2.62 10.98
CA VAL A 372 0.00 3.14 9.70
C VAL A 372 -0.24 2.15 8.56
N ALA A 373 -0.44 2.65 7.32
CA ALA A 373 -0.67 1.77 6.16
C ALA A 373 0.60 0.97 5.84
N GLN A 374 1.74 1.66 5.87
CA GLN A 374 3.06 1.07 5.73
C GLN A 374 4.07 1.85 6.58
N SER A 375 5.16 1.19 6.96
CA SER A 375 6.39 1.89 7.32
C SER A 375 7.59 1.20 6.70
N LEU A 376 8.57 2.01 6.33
CA LEU A 376 9.77 1.64 5.58
C LEU A 376 11.00 2.14 6.32
N VAL A 377 12.05 1.32 6.43
CA VAL A 377 13.32 1.73 7.03
C VAL A 377 14.10 2.55 6.01
N VAL A 378 14.38 3.81 6.37
CA VAL A 378 15.16 4.73 5.53
C VAL A 378 16.65 4.53 5.78
N ARG A 379 17.07 4.44 7.06
CA ARG A 379 18.44 4.06 7.45
C ARG A 379 18.50 3.61 8.91
N VAL A 380 19.46 2.76 9.25
CA VAL A 380 19.92 2.56 10.64
C VAL A 380 21.34 3.12 10.76
N VAL A 381 21.56 4.00 11.75
CA VAL A 381 22.80 4.76 11.95
C VAL A 381 23.34 4.57 13.37
N GLY A 382 24.59 4.09 13.46
CA GLY A 382 25.38 4.03 14.68
C GLY A 382 24.77 3.17 15.81
N GLY A 383 25.12 3.49 17.05
CA GLY A 383 24.74 2.73 18.23
C GLY A 383 25.77 1.68 18.64
N VAL A 384 25.50 0.93 19.72
CA VAL A 384 26.39 -0.13 20.23
C VAL A 384 25.66 -1.48 20.41
N SER A 385 24.61 -1.51 21.23
CA SER A 385 23.80 -2.71 21.49
C SER A 385 22.34 -2.36 21.68
N LEU A 386 21.44 -3.31 21.39
CA LEU A 386 20.01 -3.11 21.59
C LEU A 386 19.63 -3.23 23.10
N PRO A 387 18.79 -2.33 23.63
CA PRO A 387 18.57 -2.14 25.06
C PRO A 387 17.82 -3.30 25.71
N ASP A 388 18.15 -3.56 26.97
CA ASP A 388 17.50 -4.60 27.78
C ASP A 388 16.01 -4.34 28.05
N THR A 389 15.60 -3.07 28.02
CA THR A 389 14.22 -2.62 28.28
C THR A 389 13.41 -2.46 27.00
N ALA A 390 12.11 -2.79 27.06
CA ALA A 390 11.17 -2.48 25.98
C ALA A 390 11.11 -0.96 25.71
N LEU A 391 11.06 -0.57 24.44
CA LEU A 391 11.05 0.83 24.02
C LEU A 391 9.73 1.52 24.42
N PRO A 392 9.76 2.77 24.94
CA PRO A 392 8.55 3.50 25.30
C PRO A 392 7.76 3.87 24.04
N ALA A 393 6.48 3.51 23.99
CA ALA A 393 5.63 3.72 22.82
C ALA A 393 5.02 5.13 22.69
N VAL A 394 5.09 5.94 23.74
CA VAL A 394 4.11 7.03 23.96
C VAL A 394 4.63 8.41 23.53
N GLU A 395 4.43 8.76 22.25
CA GLU A 395 3.69 9.99 21.99
C GLU A 395 2.18 9.76 22.33
N PRO A 396 1.36 10.79 22.56
CA PRO A 396 0.03 10.58 23.10
C PRO A 396 -0.81 9.72 22.17
N THR A 397 -1.35 8.61 22.70
CA THR A 397 -2.34 7.78 22.02
C THR A 397 -3.43 8.68 21.42
N PRO A 398 -3.86 8.48 20.16
CA PRO A 398 -4.97 9.23 19.60
C PRO A 398 -6.15 9.17 20.58
N ALA A 399 -6.67 10.35 20.95
CA ALA A 399 -7.60 10.47 22.07
C ALA A 399 -8.77 9.49 21.85
N PRO A 400 -9.04 8.58 22.81
CA PRO A 400 -9.94 7.46 22.59
C PRO A 400 -11.29 7.98 22.12
N THR A 401 -11.81 7.39 21.02
CA THR A 401 -13.00 7.84 20.27
C THR A 401 -13.95 8.59 21.19
N PRO A 402 -14.03 9.94 21.09
CA PRO A 402 -14.58 10.76 22.18
C PRO A 402 -15.91 10.20 22.66
N ALA A 403 -16.01 9.90 23.95
CA ALA A 403 -17.19 9.19 24.46
C ALA A 403 -18.46 10.01 24.12
N PRO A 404 -19.48 9.41 23.49
CA PRO A 404 -20.60 10.13 22.90
C PRO A 404 -21.27 11.07 23.92
N SER A 405 -21.19 12.36 23.63
CA SER A 405 -21.43 13.44 24.61
C SER A 405 -22.23 14.61 24.02
N GLY A 406 -23.04 15.24 24.86
CA GLY A 406 -24.10 16.15 24.45
C GLY A 406 -25.30 15.44 23.78
N PRO A 407 -26.31 16.19 23.34
CA PRO A 407 -27.40 15.65 22.50
C PRO A 407 -26.88 15.21 21.12
N ASP A 408 -27.68 14.38 20.44
CA ASP A 408 -27.50 14.04 19.02
C ASP A 408 -27.43 15.31 18.15
N VAL A 409 -26.63 15.29 17.08
CA VAL A 409 -26.59 16.40 16.13
C VAL A 409 -27.91 16.44 15.33
N ALA A 410 -28.59 17.59 15.36
CA ALA A 410 -29.83 17.79 14.62
C ALA A 410 -29.63 17.63 13.10
N ASP A 411 -30.63 17.08 12.42
CA ASP A 411 -30.63 16.75 10.98
C ASP A 411 -29.49 15.83 10.48
N ALA A 412 -28.65 15.26 11.37
CA ALA A 412 -27.60 14.34 10.97
C ALA A 412 -28.15 12.97 10.53
N PRO A 413 -27.64 12.37 9.44
CA PRO A 413 -27.99 11.01 9.06
C PRO A 413 -27.48 10.03 10.12
N SER A 414 -28.27 8.99 10.41
CA SER A 414 -27.75 7.83 11.13
C SER A 414 -26.87 6.99 10.18
N ILE A 415 -25.97 6.21 10.76
CA ILE A 415 -25.12 5.24 10.04
C ILE A 415 -25.52 3.83 10.50
N ALA A 416 -25.67 2.90 9.56
CA ALA A 416 -25.72 1.47 9.87
C ALA A 416 -24.27 0.98 10.03
N SER A 417 -23.99 0.22 11.09
CA SER A 417 -22.68 -0.31 11.40
C SER A 417 -22.78 -1.80 11.74
N ALA A 418 -21.88 -2.63 11.23
CA ALA A 418 -21.90 -4.07 11.47
C ALA A 418 -20.49 -4.65 11.56
N TRP A 419 -20.33 -5.68 12.40
CA TRP A 419 -19.09 -6.41 12.57
C TRP A 419 -19.39 -7.83 13.06
N VAL A 420 -18.39 -8.71 13.02
CA VAL A 420 -18.46 -10.05 13.60
C VAL A 420 -17.55 -10.10 14.83
N ASP A 421 -18.09 -10.59 15.94
CA ASP A 421 -17.34 -10.88 17.16
C ASP A 421 -17.19 -12.40 17.31
N ALA A 422 -15.95 -12.88 17.39
CA ALA A 422 -15.63 -14.29 17.66
C ALA A 422 -15.16 -14.51 19.12
N SER A 423 -15.03 -13.44 19.91
CA SER A 423 -14.59 -13.52 21.30
C SER A 423 -15.63 -14.21 22.17
N GLY A 424 -15.17 -15.08 23.08
CA GLY A 424 -16.06 -15.91 23.91
C GLY A 424 -16.49 -17.25 23.29
N GLY A 425 -15.92 -17.65 22.14
CA GLY A 425 -16.09 -19.00 21.59
C GLY A 425 -17.43 -19.25 20.89
N ARG A 426 -18.08 -18.18 20.43
CA ARG A 426 -19.24 -18.21 19.52
C ARG A 426 -19.14 -17.00 18.60
N THR A 427 -19.28 -17.24 17.30
CA THR A 427 -19.17 -16.21 16.27
C THR A 427 -20.53 -15.52 16.08
N LEU A 428 -20.59 -14.22 16.36
CA LEU A 428 -21.82 -13.42 16.42
C LEU A 428 -21.75 -12.24 15.45
N LEU A 429 -22.80 -12.04 14.64
CA LEU A 429 -23.02 -10.80 13.91
C LEU A 429 -23.64 -9.75 14.84
N HIS A 430 -22.99 -8.60 14.93
CA HIS A 430 -23.50 -7.39 15.57
C HIS A 430 -23.91 -6.38 14.50
N VAL A 431 -25.02 -5.65 14.74
CA VAL A 431 -25.44 -4.53 13.88
C VAL A 431 -25.98 -3.41 14.76
N ASP A 432 -25.37 -2.23 14.66
CA ASP A 432 -25.75 -1.00 15.35
C ASP A 432 -26.32 0.02 14.37
N ARG A 433 -27.11 0.95 14.91
CA ARG A 433 -27.45 2.23 14.29
C ARG A 433 -26.74 3.33 15.07
N LEU A 434 -25.79 4.01 14.45
CA LEU A 434 -24.99 5.07 15.06
C LEU A 434 -25.53 6.47 14.69
N VAL A 435 -25.36 7.45 15.58
CA VAL A 435 -25.60 8.87 15.33
C VAL A 435 -24.48 9.74 15.92
N PRO A 436 -24.06 10.84 15.26
CA PRO A 436 -23.09 11.77 15.83
C PRO A 436 -23.70 12.59 16.98
N THR A 437 -22.87 12.97 17.94
CA THR A 437 -23.27 13.79 19.11
C THR A 437 -22.57 15.14 19.13
N SER A 438 -23.21 16.14 19.73
CA SER A 438 -22.85 17.54 19.58
C SER A 438 -21.57 17.99 20.30
N GLU A 439 -21.11 17.26 21.32
CA GLU A 439 -19.83 17.52 21.99
C GLU A 439 -18.71 16.66 21.37
N GLY A 440 -18.98 15.38 21.09
CA GLY A 440 -18.13 14.55 20.24
C GLY A 440 -18.43 13.06 20.35
N GLY A 441 -18.10 12.31 19.28
CA GLY A 441 -18.27 10.85 19.22
C GLY A 441 -19.57 10.35 18.63
N MET A 442 -19.56 9.07 18.28
CA MET A 442 -20.71 8.33 17.73
C MET A 442 -21.46 7.59 18.84
N ARG A 443 -22.75 7.86 18.98
CA ARG A 443 -23.64 7.19 19.93
C ARG A 443 -24.39 6.06 19.25
N VAL A 444 -24.45 4.91 19.91
CA VAL A 444 -25.38 3.83 19.53
C VAL A 444 -26.81 4.30 19.84
N ALA A 445 -27.63 4.44 18.79
CA ALA A 445 -29.03 4.84 18.86
C ALA A 445 -29.97 3.64 19.01
N ALA A 446 -29.62 2.51 18.39
CA ALA A 446 -30.24 1.20 18.56
C ALA A 446 -29.21 0.11 18.21
N SER A 447 -29.41 -1.10 18.73
CA SER A 447 -28.63 -2.30 18.38
C SER A 447 -29.57 -3.44 18.05
N MET A 448 -29.21 -4.23 17.04
CA MET A 448 -29.82 -5.53 16.77
C MET A 448 -29.27 -6.56 17.76
N THR A 449 -30.15 -7.40 18.31
CA THR A 449 -29.77 -8.56 19.13
C THR A 449 -28.74 -9.41 18.38
N PRO A 450 -27.53 -9.65 18.92
CA PRO A 450 -26.48 -10.36 18.20
C PRO A 450 -26.91 -11.74 17.73
N VAL A 451 -26.66 -12.04 16.44
CA VAL A 451 -27.14 -13.26 15.79
C VAL A 451 -25.98 -14.21 15.55
N PRO A 452 -26.06 -15.50 15.95
CA PRO A 452 -25.00 -16.46 15.65
C PRO A 452 -24.85 -16.69 14.14
N VAL A 453 -23.61 -16.64 13.68
CA VAL A 453 -23.18 -16.93 12.30
C VAL A 453 -22.26 -18.17 12.28
N ALA A 454 -21.76 -18.54 11.10
CA ALA A 454 -20.73 -19.55 10.99
C ALA A 454 -19.38 -19.02 11.52
N ASP A 455 -18.53 -19.94 11.97
CA ASP A 455 -17.13 -19.64 12.32
C ASP A 455 -16.27 -20.03 11.10
N ASP A 456 -15.98 -19.04 10.26
CA ASP A 456 -15.41 -19.23 8.92
C ASP A 456 -14.48 -18.04 8.60
N PRO A 457 -13.20 -18.25 8.27
CA PRO A 457 -12.26 -17.15 8.00
C PRO A 457 -12.65 -16.32 6.77
N ASP A 458 -13.42 -16.88 5.83
CA ASP A 458 -13.90 -16.18 4.62
C ASP A 458 -15.24 -15.42 4.88
N THR A 459 -15.55 -15.09 6.14
CA THR A 459 -16.80 -14.41 6.53
C THR A 459 -16.81 -12.94 6.08
N MET A 460 -17.59 -12.64 5.04
CA MET A 460 -17.86 -11.29 4.57
C MET A 460 -19.17 -10.73 5.13
N VAL A 461 -19.12 -9.53 5.72
CA VAL A 461 -20.30 -8.75 6.14
C VAL A 461 -20.61 -7.68 5.09
N ALA A 462 -21.89 -7.48 4.78
CA ALA A 462 -22.35 -6.36 3.95
C ALA A 462 -23.62 -5.73 4.53
N LEU A 463 -23.70 -4.40 4.49
CA LEU A 463 -24.89 -3.63 4.83
C LEU A 463 -25.50 -3.07 3.55
N LEU A 464 -26.81 -3.25 3.36
CA LEU A 464 -27.53 -2.75 2.18
C LEU A 464 -28.83 -2.02 2.60
N PRO A 465 -28.81 -0.68 2.65
CA PRO A 465 -30.00 0.15 2.90
C PRO A 465 -31.13 -0.19 1.91
N ARG A 466 -32.30 -0.57 2.41
CA ARG A 466 -33.41 -1.04 1.56
C ARG A 466 -34.14 0.16 0.93
N PRO A 467 -34.20 0.29 -0.41
CA PRO A 467 -34.90 1.40 -1.06
C PRO A 467 -36.36 1.49 -0.64
N ARG A 468 -36.82 2.71 -0.36
CA ARG A 468 -38.21 3.03 0.03
C ARG A 468 -38.67 2.33 1.33
N SER A 469 -37.73 2.06 2.23
CA SER A 469 -37.98 1.46 3.54
C SER A 469 -37.05 2.12 4.58
N ALA A 470 -37.41 2.03 5.86
CA ALA A 470 -36.51 2.40 6.96
C ALA A 470 -35.49 1.28 7.31
N GLN A 471 -35.58 0.12 6.64
CA GLN A 471 -34.82 -1.09 6.98
C GLN A 471 -33.45 -1.13 6.31
N VAL A 472 -32.44 -1.62 7.03
CA VAL A 472 -31.19 -2.11 6.45
C VAL A 472 -31.26 -3.63 6.29
N LEU A 473 -30.64 -4.17 5.24
CA LEU A 473 -30.29 -5.57 5.13
C LEU A 473 -28.86 -5.75 5.66
N ALA A 474 -28.70 -6.46 6.77
CA ALA A 474 -27.41 -7.02 7.15
C ALA A 474 -27.27 -8.39 6.48
N TRP A 475 -26.22 -8.57 5.70
CA TRP A 475 -25.87 -9.81 5.01
C TRP A 475 -24.56 -10.36 5.54
N VAL A 476 -24.48 -11.68 5.64
CA VAL A 476 -23.25 -12.43 5.93
C VAL A 476 -23.12 -13.53 4.89
N GLY A 477 -22.01 -13.52 4.16
CA GLY A 477 -21.62 -14.59 3.23
C GLY A 477 -20.31 -15.23 3.67
N THR A 478 -20.18 -16.52 3.41
CA THR A 478 -18.95 -17.31 3.63
C THR A 478 -18.74 -18.25 2.43
N ALA A 479 -17.73 -19.11 2.47
CA ALA A 479 -17.47 -20.09 1.41
C ALA A 479 -18.68 -21.01 1.14
N ASP A 480 -19.35 -21.49 2.20
CA ASP A 480 -20.43 -22.50 2.13
C ASP A 480 -21.81 -21.97 2.59
N HIS A 481 -21.92 -20.78 3.17
CA HIS A 481 -23.17 -20.29 3.76
C HIS A 481 -23.42 -18.79 3.51
N ALA A 482 -24.68 -18.43 3.23
CA ALA A 482 -25.09 -17.04 3.07
C ALA A 482 -26.45 -16.78 3.73
N MET A 483 -26.52 -15.69 4.48
CA MET A 483 -27.65 -15.34 5.35
C MET A 483 -27.88 -13.84 5.36
N GLY A 484 -29.14 -13.43 5.53
CA GLY A 484 -29.51 -12.03 5.60
C GLY A 484 -30.65 -11.76 6.58
N TRP A 485 -30.65 -10.56 7.16
CA TRP A 485 -31.65 -10.09 8.11
C TRP A 485 -32.08 -8.66 7.76
N LEU A 486 -33.39 -8.43 7.70
CA LEU A 486 -33.95 -7.08 7.62
C LEU A 486 -34.17 -6.56 9.03
N TRP A 487 -33.59 -5.39 9.32
CA TRP A 487 -33.71 -4.71 10.61
C TRP A 487 -34.11 -3.25 10.42
N ASP A 488 -35.04 -2.75 11.25
CA ASP A 488 -35.64 -1.42 11.14
C ASP A 488 -34.93 -0.32 11.93
N GLY A 489 -33.90 -0.64 12.72
CA GLY A 489 -33.13 0.37 13.47
C GLY A 489 -33.93 1.10 14.56
N ILE A 490 -34.99 0.46 15.06
CA ILE A 490 -35.87 0.94 16.14
C ILE A 490 -36.14 -0.19 17.14
N THR A 491 -36.41 -1.40 16.65
CA THR A 491 -36.57 -2.61 17.48
C THR A 491 -35.22 -3.21 17.86
N ASP A 492 -35.17 -3.95 18.96
CA ASP A 492 -33.97 -4.65 19.44
C ASP A 492 -33.77 -6.02 18.76
N HIS A 493 -34.76 -6.54 18.04
CA HIS A 493 -34.67 -7.80 17.31
C HIS A 493 -34.66 -7.58 15.78
N PRO A 494 -34.01 -8.44 14.98
CA PRO A 494 -34.14 -8.38 13.52
C PRO A 494 -35.60 -8.57 13.10
N SER A 495 -36.17 -7.56 12.42
CA SER A 495 -37.60 -7.51 12.06
C SER A 495 -38.06 -8.77 11.32
N VAL A 496 -37.24 -9.28 10.38
CA VAL A 496 -37.37 -10.64 9.81
C VAL A 496 -35.99 -11.13 9.32
N ARG A 497 -35.69 -12.44 9.46
CA ARG A 497 -34.69 -13.08 8.57
C ARG A 497 -35.16 -12.90 7.12
N LEU A 498 -34.28 -12.51 6.21
CA LEU A 498 -34.63 -12.21 4.83
C LEU A 498 -35.33 -13.41 4.18
N ALA A 499 -36.61 -13.23 3.82
CA ALA A 499 -37.43 -14.24 3.18
C ALA A 499 -37.12 -14.34 1.67
N VAL A 500 -35.84 -14.58 1.34
CA VAL A 500 -35.42 -15.04 0.01
C VAL A 500 -35.92 -16.46 -0.25
N PRO A 501 -36.01 -16.88 -1.52
CA PRO A 501 -36.48 -18.22 -1.88
C PRO A 501 -35.65 -19.36 -1.30
N ARG A 502 -36.28 -20.54 -1.16
CA ARG A 502 -35.67 -21.74 -0.55
C ARG A 502 -34.46 -22.31 -1.29
N ASP A 503 -34.23 -21.92 -2.54
CA ASP A 503 -33.11 -22.33 -3.38
C ASP A 503 -32.12 -21.18 -3.64
N TRP A 504 -32.11 -20.17 -2.76
CA TRP A 504 -31.04 -19.17 -2.73
C TRP A 504 -29.66 -19.83 -2.53
N PRO A 505 -28.64 -19.44 -3.29
CA PRO A 505 -27.33 -20.11 -3.27
C PRO A 505 -26.59 -20.00 -1.94
N ALA A 506 -25.81 -21.05 -1.67
CA ALA A 506 -24.97 -21.21 -0.49
C ALA A 506 -23.91 -20.11 -0.36
N SER A 507 -23.21 -19.78 -1.45
CA SER A 507 -22.33 -18.60 -1.53
C SER A 507 -22.93 -17.55 -2.47
N ALA A 508 -22.94 -16.29 -2.04
CA ALA A 508 -23.46 -15.16 -2.79
C ALA A 508 -22.75 -13.87 -2.36
N PHE A 509 -22.17 -13.16 -3.32
CA PHE A 509 -21.38 -11.94 -3.14
C PHE A 509 -21.84 -10.85 -4.12
N ALA A 510 -21.32 -9.63 -4.00
CA ALA A 510 -21.71 -8.45 -4.78
C ALA A 510 -23.25 -8.28 -4.85
N LEU A 511 -23.84 -7.72 -3.80
CA LEU A 511 -25.29 -7.64 -3.60
C LEU A 511 -25.86 -6.31 -4.07
N ALA A 512 -27.09 -6.30 -4.59
CA ALA A 512 -27.80 -5.07 -4.95
C ALA A 512 -29.32 -5.16 -4.79
N TRP A 513 -29.90 -4.16 -4.12
CA TRP A 513 -31.35 -3.96 -4.05
C TRP A 513 -31.94 -3.46 -5.37
N ARG A 514 -33.07 -4.04 -5.78
CA ARG A 514 -33.91 -3.47 -6.84
C ARG A 514 -34.50 -2.12 -6.39
N PRO A 515 -34.70 -1.12 -7.27
CA PRO A 515 -35.12 0.24 -6.86
C PRO A 515 -36.53 0.37 -6.25
N ASP A 516 -37.30 -0.72 -6.15
CA ASP A 516 -38.57 -0.83 -5.41
C ASP A 516 -38.42 -1.45 -4.01
N GLY A 517 -37.23 -1.94 -3.65
CA GLY A 517 -36.96 -2.65 -2.40
C GLY A 517 -37.62 -4.02 -2.30
N GLN A 518 -38.06 -4.65 -3.41
CA GLN A 518 -38.79 -5.93 -3.39
C GLN A 518 -37.97 -7.14 -3.86
N ALA A 519 -36.78 -6.94 -4.41
CA ALA A 519 -35.87 -8.01 -4.82
C ALA A 519 -34.41 -7.67 -4.53
N VAL A 520 -33.62 -8.69 -4.21
CA VAL A 520 -32.16 -8.61 -4.12
C VAL A 520 -31.58 -9.38 -5.31
N ALA A 521 -30.61 -8.78 -5.98
CA ALA A 521 -29.71 -9.47 -6.90
C ALA A 521 -28.37 -9.73 -6.21
N ALA A 522 -27.72 -10.84 -6.57
CA ALA A 522 -26.35 -11.16 -6.15
C ALA A 522 -25.59 -11.85 -7.29
N MET A 523 -24.27 -11.82 -7.24
CA MET A 523 -23.43 -12.74 -7.99
C MET A 523 -23.36 -14.09 -7.25
N ALA A 524 -23.63 -15.17 -7.98
CA ALA A 524 -23.60 -16.53 -7.48
C ALA A 524 -23.49 -17.56 -8.62
N THR A 525 -22.41 -18.33 -8.62
CA THR A 525 -22.10 -19.33 -9.64
C THR A 525 -22.94 -20.59 -9.47
N ARG A 526 -23.75 -20.95 -10.47
CA ARG A 526 -24.49 -22.23 -10.51
C ARG A 526 -23.81 -23.22 -11.44
N VAL A 527 -23.18 -24.25 -10.88
CA VAL A 527 -22.56 -25.36 -11.64
C VAL A 527 -23.58 -26.47 -11.91
N GLY A 528 -23.50 -27.12 -13.07
CA GLY A 528 -24.31 -28.29 -13.44
C GLY A 528 -23.69 -29.62 -13.00
N PRO A 529 -24.44 -30.75 -13.09
CA PRO A 529 -23.90 -32.08 -12.76
C PRO A 529 -22.67 -32.49 -13.59
N ASP A 530 -22.55 -31.88 -14.77
CA ASP A 530 -21.53 -32.16 -15.78
C ASP A 530 -20.29 -31.24 -15.64
N GLY A 531 -20.27 -30.34 -14.65
CA GLY A 531 -19.19 -29.36 -14.40
C GLY A 531 -19.37 -27.99 -15.07
N ASP A 532 -20.27 -27.86 -16.04
CA ASP A 532 -20.54 -26.58 -16.73
C ASP A 532 -21.12 -25.50 -15.79
N VAL A 533 -20.66 -24.25 -15.92
CA VAL A 533 -21.33 -23.11 -15.29
C VAL A 533 -22.59 -22.74 -16.08
N ARG A 534 -23.74 -22.73 -15.38
CA ARG A 534 -25.09 -22.53 -15.95
C ARG A 534 -25.73 -21.20 -15.56
N GLY A 535 -25.14 -20.45 -14.63
CA GLY A 535 -25.55 -19.09 -14.27
C GLY A 535 -24.50 -18.37 -13.43
N THR A 536 -24.38 -17.04 -13.61
CA THR A 536 -23.46 -16.16 -12.85
C THR A 536 -24.19 -15.31 -11.80
N PHE A 537 -25.47 -15.00 -12.03
CA PHE A 537 -26.23 -14.06 -11.21
C PHE A 537 -27.55 -14.67 -10.75
N VAL A 538 -27.99 -14.30 -9.54
CA VAL A 538 -29.25 -14.73 -8.95
C VAL A 538 -30.10 -13.52 -8.58
N ILE A 539 -31.42 -13.63 -8.78
CA ILE A 539 -32.42 -12.69 -8.26
C ILE A 539 -33.38 -13.45 -7.34
N GLY A 540 -33.59 -12.92 -6.13
CA GLY A 540 -34.61 -13.37 -5.20
C GLY A 540 -35.59 -12.24 -4.89
N GLU A 541 -36.86 -12.42 -5.25
CA GLU A 541 -37.93 -11.54 -4.80
C GLU A 541 -38.38 -11.94 -3.39
N LEU A 542 -38.75 -10.97 -2.57
CA LEU A 542 -39.16 -11.20 -1.18
C LEU A 542 -40.45 -12.04 -1.13
N GLY A 543 -40.39 -13.17 -0.43
CA GLY A 543 -41.50 -14.11 -0.30
C GLY A 543 -41.72 -15.04 -1.51
N ALA A 544 -40.90 -14.95 -2.56
CA ALA A 544 -41.00 -15.87 -3.70
C ALA A 544 -40.54 -17.29 -3.33
N ALA A 545 -41.11 -18.30 -3.99
CA ALA A 545 -40.84 -19.71 -3.68
C ALA A 545 -39.54 -20.27 -4.31
N ARG A 546 -39.07 -19.65 -5.41
CA ARG A 546 -37.79 -19.97 -6.08
C ARG A 546 -37.07 -18.71 -6.56
N THR A 547 -35.75 -18.78 -6.62
CA THR A 547 -34.86 -17.79 -7.22
C THR A 547 -34.90 -17.84 -8.74
N THR A 548 -34.63 -16.71 -9.38
CA THR A 548 -34.35 -16.62 -10.82
C THR A 548 -32.84 -16.56 -11.01
N PHE A 549 -32.25 -17.67 -11.47
CA PHE A 549 -30.86 -17.67 -11.94
C PHE A 549 -30.79 -17.20 -13.38
N LEU A 550 -29.88 -16.27 -13.65
CA LEU A 550 -29.63 -15.71 -14.97
C LEU A 550 -28.51 -16.51 -15.65
N PRO A 551 -28.68 -16.91 -16.92
CA PRO A 551 -27.75 -17.81 -17.59
C PRO A 551 -26.34 -17.21 -17.70
N PHE A 552 -25.34 -18.08 -17.62
CA PHE A 552 -23.93 -17.69 -17.65
C PHE A 552 -23.57 -17.00 -18.97
N ASN A 553 -22.89 -15.86 -18.87
CA ASN A 553 -22.19 -15.23 -19.99
C ASN A 553 -20.73 -15.01 -19.55
N PRO A 554 -19.73 -15.62 -20.22
CA PRO A 554 -18.32 -15.45 -19.86
C PRO A 554 -17.78 -14.03 -20.02
N GLN A 555 -18.57 -13.10 -20.57
CA GLN A 555 -18.23 -11.68 -20.67
C GLN A 555 -18.59 -10.85 -19.44
N TYR A 556 -19.35 -11.39 -18.47
CA TYR A 556 -19.81 -10.63 -17.30
C TYR A 556 -19.74 -11.44 -16.01
N ASP A 557 -18.86 -10.98 -15.12
CA ASP A 557 -18.43 -11.63 -13.89
C ASP A 557 -18.31 -10.65 -12.70
N ARG A 558 -19.04 -9.53 -12.77
CA ARG A 558 -19.26 -8.59 -11.65
C ARG A 558 -20.72 -8.13 -11.61
N LEU A 559 -21.38 -8.11 -10.44
CA LEU A 559 -22.64 -7.38 -10.26
C LEU A 559 -22.32 -5.97 -9.77
N GLU A 560 -22.99 -4.96 -10.34
CA GLU A 560 -22.75 -3.55 -10.02
C GLU A 560 -24.01 -2.83 -9.55
N GLY A 561 -25.20 -3.34 -9.89
CA GLY A 561 -26.45 -2.78 -9.39
C GLY A 561 -27.68 -3.06 -10.25
N TRP A 562 -28.66 -2.18 -10.13
CA TRP A 562 -29.88 -2.16 -10.93
C TRP A 562 -30.03 -0.83 -11.65
N TRP A 563 -30.29 -0.88 -12.95
CA TRP A 563 -30.62 0.29 -13.77
C TRP A 563 -32.09 0.71 -13.64
N SER A 564 -32.98 -0.26 -13.44
CA SER A 564 -34.43 -0.07 -13.38
C SER A 564 -35.09 -1.25 -12.66
N LEU A 565 -36.42 -1.32 -12.67
CA LEU A 565 -37.17 -2.45 -12.12
C LEU A 565 -37.00 -3.76 -12.92
N THR A 566 -36.42 -3.71 -14.12
CA THR A 566 -36.28 -4.89 -15.02
C THR A 566 -34.89 -5.04 -15.61
N GLU A 567 -33.89 -4.26 -15.16
CA GLU A 567 -32.56 -4.23 -15.77
C GLU A 567 -31.45 -4.23 -14.71
N LEU A 568 -30.52 -5.18 -14.82
CA LEU A 568 -29.31 -5.25 -14.00
C LEU A 568 -28.15 -4.51 -14.68
N ARG A 569 -27.28 -3.92 -13.85
CA ARG A 569 -25.95 -3.44 -14.22
C ARG A 569 -24.93 -4.50 -13.81
N VAL A 570 -24.14 -4.97 -14.77
CA VAL A 570 -23.07 -5.96 -14.57
C VAL A 570 -21.79 -5.47 -15.26
N GLY A 571 -20.64 -5.86 -14.75
CA GLY A 571 -19.33 -5.54 -15.32
C GLY A 571 -18.55 -6.78 -15.73
N HIS A 572 -17.34 -6.51 -16.26
CA HIS A 572 -16.31 -7.51 -16.51
C HIS A 572 -15.04 -7.21 -15.71
N VAL A 573 -14.43 -8.22 -15.12
CA VAL A 573 -13.08 -8.15 -14.55
C VAL A 573 -12.05 -8.43 -15.65
N ILE A 574 -11.39 -7.38 -16.15
CA ILE A 574 -10.18 -7.52 -16.96
C ILE A 574 -8.98 -7.78 -16.02
N CYS A 575 -7.99 -8.53 -16.50
CA CYS A 575 -6.88 -9.05 -15.71
C CYS A 575 -6.11 -7.97 -14.96
N THR A 576 -5.76 -8.26 -13.71
CA THR A 576 -4.57 -7.68 -13.06
C THR A 576 -3.31 -8.16 -13.79
N GLU A 577 -2.33 -7.26 -13.91
CA GLU A 577 -1.08 -7.36 -14.70
C GLU A 577 -1.24 -7.37 -16.24
N GLY A 578 -0.49 -6.47 -16.90
CA GLY A 578 -0.13 -6.60 -18.32
C GLY A 578 -1.04 -5.94 -19.37
N CYS A 579 -2.14 -5.31 -19.00
CA CYS A 579 -3.02 -4.60 -19.96
C CYS A 579 -2.76 -3.08 -20.00
N GLU A 580 -2.13 -2.60 -21.08
CA GLU A 580 -2.06 -1.16 -21.40
C GLU A 580 -3.45 -0.64 -21.81
N GLY A 581 -4.18 -0.06 -20.86
CA GLY A 581 -5.46 0.62 -21.08
C GLY A 581 -6.55 0.18 -20.12
N ARG A 582 -7.19 1.15 -19.44
CA ARG A 582 -8.44 0.95 -18.67
C ARG A 582 -9.54 0.41 -19.60
N PHE A 583 -10.44 -0.41 -19.05
CA PHE A 583 -11.91 -0.34 -19.19
C PHE A 583 -12.54 -1.43 -18.31
N SER A 584 -13.63 -1.14 -17.59
CA SER A 584 -14.38 -2.17 -16.87
C SER A 584 -15.79 -2.31 -17.46
N TYR A 585 -15.88 -3.10 -18.55
CA TYR A 585 -17.04 -3.12 -19.46
C TYR A 585 -18.39 -3.32 -18.76
N SER A 586 -19.00 -2.20 -18.41
CA SER A 586 -20.33 -2.11 -17.81
C SER A 586 -21.38 -2.43 -18.87
N ALA A 587 -22.42 -3.17 -18.49
CA ALA A 587 -23.49 -3.59 -19.40
C ALA A 587 -24.87 -3.61 -18.74
N ARG A 588 -25.86 -3.19 -19.53
CA ARG A 588 -27.27 -3.20 -19.15
C ARG A 588 -27.97 -4.46 -19.67
N LEU A 589 -28.29 -5.35 -18.74
CA LEU A 589 -28.99 -6.61 -19.00
C LEU A 589 -30.47 -6.49 -18.64
N ARG A 590 -31.35 -6.44 -19.64
CA ARG A 590 -32.80 -6.48 -19.41
C ARG A 590 -33.25 -7.91 -19.10
N VAL A 591 -33.75 -8.09 -17.88
CA VAL A 591 -34.31 -9.32 -17.35
C VAL A 591 -35.80 -9.37 -17.71
N ARG A 592 -36.18 -10.36 -18.52
CA ARG A 592 -37.58 -10.59 -18.89
C ARG A 592 -37.83 -12.08 -19.10
N ASP A 593 -38.91 -12.61 -18.52
CA ASP A 593 -39.37 -13.99 -18.73
C ASP A 593 -38.26 -15.04 -18.45
N GLY A 594 -37.42 -14.78 -17.43
CA GLY A 594 -36.26 -15.61 -17.06
C GLY A 594 -35.07 -15.55 -18.04
N ARG A 595 -35.08 -14.62 -19.00
CA ARG A 595 -34.05 -14.47 -20.04
C ARG A 595 -33.39 -13.09 -19.98
N LEU A 596 -32.15 -13.06 -20.47
CA LEU A 596 -31.37 -11.85 -20.67
C LEU A 596 -31.52 -11.33 -22.10
N ARG A 597 -31.69 -10.02 -22.25
CA ARG A 597 -31.42 -9.29 -23.49
C ARG A 597 -30.41 -8.17 -23.20
N ARG A 598 -29.27 -8.17 -23.90
CA ARG A 598 -28.39 -7.00 -24.00
C ARG A 598 -29.14 -5.90 -24.77
N LEU A 599 -29.08 -4.67 -24.27
CA LEU A 599 -29.69 -3.52 -24.95
C LEU A 599 -28.81 -3.02 -26.10
N THR A 600 -29.45 -2.39 -27.09
CA THR A 600 -28.76 -1.78 -28.24
C THR A 600 -28.93 -0.25 -28.23
N PRO A 601 -28.20 0.51 -29.06
CA PRO A 601 -28.42 1.95 -29.21
C PRO A 601 -29.82 2.36 -29.72
N ALA A 602 -30.73 1.41 -29.98
CA ALA A 602 -32.15 1.70 -30.22
C ALA A 602 -32.97 1.83 -28.92
N ASP A 603 -32.46 1.32 -27.79
CA ASP A 603 -33.09 1.43 -26.45
C ASP A 603 -32.74 2.77 -25.73
N ARG A 604 -32.08 3.72 -26.42
CA ARG A 604 -31.43 4.96 -25.90
C ARG A 604 -32.26 5.88 -25.00
N THR A 605 -33.60 5.86 -25.06
CA THR A 605 -34.44 6.93 -24.48
C THR A 605 -34.49 6.99 -22.95
N HIS A 606 -33.88 6.03 -22.25
CA HIS A 606 -33.93 5.90 -20.79
C HIS A 606 -32.59 5.42 -20.20
N ALA A 607 -31.47 6.01 -20.62
CA ALA A 607 -30.13 5.75 -20.08
C ALA A 607 -29.73 6.78 -19.01
N PRO A 608 -29.58 6.38 -17.73
CA PRO A 608 -28.66 7.05 -16.80
C PRO A 608 -27.20 6.71 -17.19
N ILE A 609 -26.25 7.23 -16.42
CA ILE A 609 -24.82 7.23 -16.76
C ILE A 609 -24.15 5.85 -16.52
N ASP A 610 -23.33 5.40 -17.47
CA ASP A 610 -22.65 4.09 -17.45
C ASP A 610 -21.32 4.19 -16.68
N GLU A 611 -20.24 4.67 -17.30
CA GLU A 611 -18.91 4.80 -16.70
C GLU A 611 -18.44 6.25 -16.84
N ILE A 612 -17.66 6.78 -15.89
CA ILE A 612 -17.04 8.11 -15.99
C ILE A 612 -15.58 7.97 -15.59
N ASP A 613 -14.69 8.30 -16.51
CA ASP A 613 -13.24 8.19 -16.37
C ASP A 613 -12.56 9.57 -16.55
N PRO A 614 -11.45 9.85 -15.86
CA PRO A 614 -10.43 10.79 -16.33
C PRO A 614 -10.06 10.60 -17.79
N ASP A 615 -10.06 11.66 -18.60
CA ASP A 615 -9.71 11.59 -20.03
C ASP A 615 -8.19 11.62 -20.30
N GLY A 616 -7.36 11.69 -19.26
CA GLY A 616 -5.91 11.83 -19.33
C GLY A 616 -5.44 13.21 -19.84
N ARG A 617 -6.32 14.22 -19.81
CA ARG A 617 -6.07 15.60 -20.27
C ARG A 617 -6.76 16.63 -19.36
N GLY A 618 -6.96 16.28 -18.09
CA GLY A 618 -7.64 17.09 -17.08
C GLY A 618 -9.14 17.35 -17.36
N GLY A 619 -9.83 16.45 -18.06
CA GLY A 619 -11.28 16.41 -18.17
C GLY A 619 -11.84 15.02 -17.87
N LEU A 620 -13.14 14.82 -18.08
CA LEU A 620 -13.80 13.52 -17.91
C LEU A 620 -14.39 13.04 -19.24
N VAL A 621 -14.41 11.71 -19.44
CA VAL A 621 -15.23 11.04 -20.46
C VAL A 621 -16.28 10.22 -19.74
N MET A 622 -17.54 10.51 -20.05
CA MET A 622 -18.72 9.82 -19.54
C MET A 622 -19.29 8.94 -20.65
N SER A 623 -19.17 7.61 -20.53
CA SER A 623 -19.83 6.70 -21.45
C SER A 623 -21.30 6.53 -21.08
N VAL A 624 -22.18 6.53 -22.08
CA VAL A 624 -23.64 6.58 -21.89
C VAL A 624 -24.29 5.21 -22.03
N ILE A 625 -23.79 4.33 -22.92
CA ILE A 625 -24.16 2.90 -22.99
C ILE A 625 -23.03 2.08 -23.65
N ASN A 626 -22.66 0.94 -23.06
CA ASN A 626 -21.90 -0.17 -23.72
C ASN A 626 -20.47 0.16 -24.23
N ALA A 627 -19.87 1.30 -23.90
CA ALA A 627 -18.56 1.75 -24.39
C ALA A 627 -18.45 1.82 -25.93
N ASP A 628 -19.42 2.44 -26.60
CA ASP A 628 -19.29 2.91 -27.99
C ASP A 628 -18.82 4.37 -27.99
N PRO A 629 -17.58 4.68 -28.44
CA PRO A 629 -17.04 6.05 -28.41
C PRO A 629 -17.81 7.08 -29.25
N ALA A 630 -18.79 6.66 -30.05
CA ALA A 630 -19.71 7.56 -30.74
C ALA A 630 -20.84 8.11 -29.84
N ASP A 631 -21.14 7.46 -28.71
CA ASP A 631 -22.17 7.85 -27.73
C ASP A 631 -21.56 8.44 -26.43
N ASP A 632 -20.24 8.56 -26.34
CA ASP A 632 -19.53 9.17 -25.19
C ASP A 632 -19.79 10.69 -25.07
N VAL A 633 -19.78 11.19 -23.83
CA VAL A 633 -19.85 12.61 -23.51
C VAL A 633 -18.56 13.05 -22.84
N ARG A 634 -17.78 13.88 -23.53
CA ARG A 634 -16.68 14.63 -22.92
C ARG A 634 -17.22 15.73 -22.01
N ILE A 635 -16.83 15.73 -20.74
CA ILE A 635 -17.02 16.87 -19.84
C ILE A 635 -15.69 17.60 -19.74
N ASP A 636 -15.63 18.86 -20.15
CA ASP A 636 -14.44 19.68 -19.91
C ASP A 636 -14.48 20.17 -18.47
N TRP A 637 -13.64 19.59 -17.61
CA TRP A 637 -13.49 20.06 -16.23
C TRP A 637 -12.76 21.43 -16.23
N PRO A 638 -13.11 22.39 -15.37
CA PRO A 638 -12.38 23.64 -15.24
C PRO A 638 -10.98 23.39 -14.66
N LEU A 639 -9.99 23.27 -15.55
CA LEU A 639 -8.56 23.14 -15.23
C LEU A 639 -8.11 24.27 -14.26
N GLY A 640 -7.92 23.95 -12.98
CA GLY A 640 -7.51 24.94 -11.97
C GLY A 640 -7.34 24.45 -10.53
N SER A 641 -7.36 23.14 -10.28
CA SER A 641 -7.41 22.54 -8.93
C SER A 641 -6.11 21.82 -8.51
N GLY A 642 -5.54 20.96 -9.36
CA GLY A 642 -4.20 20.40 -9.17
C GLY A 642 -3.94 19.03 -9.83
N SER A 643 -4.96 18.19 -10.03
CA SER A 643 -4.77 16.83 -10.55
C SER A 643 -4.51 16.79 -12.07
N VAL A 644 -3.42 16.11 -12.50
CA VAL A 644 -3.16 15.78 -13.92
C VAL A 644 -4.21 14.79 -14.47
N ASP A 645 -4.70 13.88 -13.63
CA ASP A 645 -5.85 13.00 -13.91
C ASP A 645 -7.20 13.73 -13.78
N GLY A 646 -7.25 14.97 -13.28
CA GLY A 646 -8.50 15.62 -12.92
C GLY A 646 -9.25 14.91 -11.78
N PRO A 647 -10.59 15.06 -11.69
CA PRO A 647 -11.36 14.59 -10.54
C PRO A 647 -11.73 13.10 -10.62
N ALA A 648 -11.72 12.44 -9.47
CA ALA A 648 -12.25 11.09 -9.29
C ALA A 648 -13.79 11.10 -9.15
N VAL A 649 -14.45 10.04 -9.62
CA VAL A 649 -15.92 9.90 -9.56
C VAL A 649 -16.30 9.03 -8.37
N ILE A 650 -16.84 9.66 -7.34
CA ILE A 650 -17.19 9.03 -6.05
C ILE A 650 -18.66 8.56 -5.98
N GLY A 651 -19.43 8.76 -7.06
CA GLY A 651 -20.75 8.15 -7.23
C GLY A 651 -21.80 9.07 -7.84
N PHE A 652 -23.06 8.88 -7.45
CA PHE A 652 -24.21 9.61 -7.99
C PHE A 652 -25.15 10.10 -6.88
N ALA A 653 -25.71 11.30 -7.06
CA ALA A 653 -26.67 11.87 -6.12
C ALA A 653 -28.03 11.15 -6.15
N ARG A 654 -28.85 11.36 -5.11
CA ARG A 654 -30.19 10.76 -4.95
C ARG A 654 -31.07 10.98 -6.20
N GLY A 655 -31.20 9.91 -7.00
CA GLY A 655 -31.98 9.92 -8.26
C GLY A 655 -31.16 9.63 -9.54
N GLY A 656 -29.84 9.51 -9.46
CA GLY A 656 -29.00 9.05 -10.58
C GLY A 656 -28.88 10.02 -11.77
N ARG A 657 -29.21 11.30 -11.55
CA ARG A 657 -29.13 12.38 -12.56
C ARG A 657 -27.95 13.32 -12.37
N SER A 658 -27.32 13.30 -11.20
CA SER A 658 -26.18 14.16 -10.87
C SER A 658 -24.98 13.32 -10.47
N ILE A 659 -23.82 13.69 -10.98
CA ILE A 659 -22.53 13.05 -10.72
C ILE A 659 -21.95 13.63 -9.43
N LEU A 660 -21.36 12.81 -8.57
CA LEU A 660 -20.57 13.23 -7.42
C LEU A 660 -19.09 13.00 -7.71
N LEU A 661 -18.27 14.02 -7.44
CA LEU A 661 -16.86 14.07 -7.78
C LEU A 661 -16.03 14.46 -6.54
N ALA A 662 -14.82 13.91 -6.45
CA ALA A 662 -13.74 14.36 -5.58
C ALA A 662 -12.60 14.87 -6.45
N ASP A 663 -12.05 16.06 -6.15
CA ASP A 663 -10.97 16.66 -6.92
C ASP A 663 -9.81 17.04 -5.99
N ALA A 664 -8.57 16.81 -6.43
CA ALA A 664 -7.41 17.20 -5.65
C ALA A 664 -7.20 18.71 -5.73
N SER A 665 -6.98 19.34 -4.57
CA SER A 665 -6.78 20.78 -4.38
C SER A 665 -5.55 20.99 -3.49
N GLY A 666 -4.86 22.12 -3.61
CA GLY A 666 -3.55 22.33 -2.94
C GLY A 666 -3.52 22.22 -1.41
N ASP A 667 -4.68 22.15 -0.74
CA ASP A 667 -4.85 21.94 0.71
C ASP A 667 -5.72 20.72 1.08
N GLY A 668 -6.08 19.86 0.11
CA GLY A 668 -6.84 18.62 0.37
C GLY A 668 -7.69 18.14 -0.81
N THR A 669 -8.87 17.60 -0.51
CA THR A 669 -9.85 17.10 -1.51
C THR A 669 -11.12 17.95 -1.49
N ASP A 670 -11.41 18.60 -2.61
CA ASP A 670 -12.68 19.28 -2.85
C ASP A 670 -13.76 18.30 -3.32
N LEU A 671 -15.00 18.50 -2.87
CA LEU A 671 -16.14 17.67 -3.23
C LEU A 671 -17.12 18.47 -4.10
N TYR A 672 -17.54 17.90 -5.22
CA TYR A 672 -18.36 18.57 -6.24
C TYR A 672 -19.55 17.72 -6.70
N ARG A 673 -20.58 18.41 -7.21
CA ARG A 673 -21.71 17.81 -7.95
C ARG A 673 -21.87 18.43 -9.33
N ILE A 674 -22.07 17.61 -10.37
CA ILE A 674 -22.56 18.07 -11.68
C ILE A 674 -24.00 17.60 -11.86
N ASP A 675 -24.95 18.53 -11.93
CA ASP A 675 -26.36 18.23 -12.23
C ASP A 675 -26.59 18.06 -13.74
N ASP A 676 -27.32 16.98 -14.11
CA ASP A 676 -27.85 16.72 -15.46
C ASP A 676 -26.83 16.75 -16.61
N ALA A 677 -25.58 16.32 -16.35
CA ALA A 677 -24.49 16.34 -17.32
C ALA A 677 -24.87 15.76 -18.70
N ALA A 678 -25.53 14.59 -18.70
CA ALA A 678 -25.99 13.92 -19.91
C ALA A 678 -27.04 14.70 -20.73
N GLN A 679 -27.90 15.49 -20.07
CA GLN A 679 -28.94 16.29 -20.75
C GLN A 679 -28.42 17.66 -21.21
N ARG A 680 -27.36 18.17 -20.56
CA ARG A 680 -26.70 19.44 -20.87
C ARG A 680 -25.65 19.33 -21.98
N ALA A 681 -25.17 18.12 -22.26
CA ALA A 681 -24.17 17.87 -23.30
C ALA A 681 -24.71 18.15 -24.71
N VAL A 682 -23.95 18.91 -25.51
CA VAL A 682 -24.26 19.24 -26.90
C VAL A 682 -23.29 18.51 -27.81
N LYS A 683 -23.80 17.57 -28.63
CA LYS A 683 -23.00 16.74 -29.56
C LYS A 683 -21.85 15.98 -28.86
N GLY A 684 -22.14 15.30 -27.75
CA GLY A 684 -21.13 14.55 -26.99
C GLY A 684 -20.15 15.42 -26.20
N ARG A 685 -20.46 16.69 -25.93
CA ARG A 685 -19.59 17.58 -25.15
C ARG A 685 -20.36 18.50 -24.18
N LEU A 686 -19.92 18.54 -22.93
CA LEU A 686 -20.34 19.48 -21.90
C LEU A 686 -19.14 20.41 -21.59
N ALA A 687 -19.10 21.56 -22.27
CA ALA A 687 -17.97 22.50 -22.19
C ALA A 687 -18.08 23.51 -21.02
N ASP A 688 -19.21 23.51 -20.31
CA ASP A 688 -19.39 24.25 -19.06
C ASP A 688 -20.19 23.36 -18.08
N PRO A 689 -19.51 22.56 -17.23
CA PRO A 689 -20.17 21.67 -16.28
C PRO A 689 -20.85 22.40 -15.13
N GLN A 690 -20.50 23.66 -14.82
CA GLN A 690 -21.00 24.43 -13.66
C GLN A 690 -21.04 23.58 -12.37
N PRO A 691 -19.91 23.03 -11.90
CA PRO A 691 -19.88 22.15 -10.75
C PRO A 691 -20.25 22.89 -9.47
N VAL A 692 -21.11 22.28 -8.66
CA VAL A 692 -21.54 22.80 -7.36
C VAL A 692 -20.64 22.19 -6.28
N ARG A 693 -19.80 23.00 -5.64
CA ARG A 693 -18.98 22.55 -4.48
C ARG A 693 -19.90 22.17 -3.33
N LEU A 694 -19.75 20.97 -2.80
CA LEU A 694 -20.50 20.40 -1.67
C LEU A 694 -19.78 20.65 -0.35
N GLY A 695 -18.45 20.60 -0.37
CA GLY A 695 -17.58 20.77 0.79
C GLY A 695 -16.11 20.57 0.42
N HIS A 696 -15.27 20.49 1.43
CA HIS A 696 -13.83 20.26 1.32
C HIS A 696 -13.36 19.38 2.48
N LEU A 697 -12.37 18.53 2.22
CA LEU A 697 -11.75 17.62 3.18
C LEU A 697 -10.25 17.94 3.21
N PRO A 698 -9.62 18.22 4.37
CA PRO A 698 -8.23 18.71 4.45
C PRO A 698 -7.18 17.59 4.31
N ARG A 699 -7.45 16.61 3.44
CA ARG A 699 -6.68 15.36 3.23
C ARG A 699 -6.84 14.88 1.79
N HIS A 700 -5.85 14.11 1.31
CA HIS A 700 -5.84 13.52 -0.04
C HIS A 700 -6.10 12.01 -0.01
N GLY A 701 -6.40 11.43 -1.17
CA GLY A 701 -6.39 9.97 -1.36
C GLY A 701 -7.38 9.18 -0.49
N LEU A 702 -8.52 9.79 -0.15
CA LEU A 702 -9.60 9.21 0.65
C LEU A 702 -10.58 8.42 -0.24
N ASP A 703 -11.14 7.32 0.26
CA ASP A 703 -12.45 6.85 -0.21
C ASP A 703 -13.54 7.72 0.43
N VAL A 704 -14.50 8.19 -0.37
CA VAL A 704 -15.47 9.21 0.05
C VAL A 704 -16.88 8.80 -0.36
N ARG A 705 -17.69 8.42 0.62
CA ARG A 705 -19.09 8.03 0.43
C ARG A 705 -20.02 9.15 0.92
N ILE A 706 -20.60 9.91 0.00
CA ILE A 706 -21.48 11.05 0.30
C ILE A 706 -22.87 10.59 0.78
N SER A 707 -23.48 11.35 1.70
CA SER A 707 -24.82 11.08 2.23
C SER A 707 -25.95 11.34 1.21
N PRO A 708 -27.13 10.72 1.36
CA PRO A 708 -28.26 10.93 0.45
C PRO A 708 -28.75 12.39 0.34
N ASP A 709 -28.51 13.21 1.37
CA ASP A 709 -28.82 14.65 1.42
C ASP A 709 -27.64 15.56 1.03
N GLN A 710 -26.45 14.97 0.77
CA GLN A 710 -25.20 15.64 0.37
C GLN A 710 -24.65 16.66 1.37
N ARG A 711 -25.03 16.57 2.66
CA ARG A 711 -24.46 17.41 3.73
C ARG A 711 -23.30 16.73 4.46
N TRP A 712 -23.11 15.43 4.28
CA TRP A 712 -22.16 14.62 5.03
C TRP A 712 -21.36 13.70 4.11
N ALA A 713 -20.15 13.34 4.55
CA ALA A 713 -19.36 12.27 3.96
C ALA A 713 -18.96 11.26 5.05
N LEU A 714 -19.03 9.97 4.72
CA LEU A 714 -18.16 8.98 5.32
C LEU A 714 -16.87 9.01 4.52
N VAL A 715 -15.75 9.28 5.19
CA VAL A 715 -14.42 9.23 4.59
C VAL A 715 -13.64 8.09 5.22
N VAL A 716 -13.01 7.28 4.38
CA VAL A 716 -12.08 6.23 4.80
C VAL A 716 -10.70 6.65 4.32
N ASP A 717 -9.76 6.76 5.25
CA ASP A 717 -8.38 7.12 4.91
C ASP A 717 -7.55 5.89 4.51
N ARG A 718 -6.33 6.10 4.00
CA ARG A 718 -5.45 5.02 3.50
C ARG A 718 -5.09 3.96 4.55
N VAL A 719 -5.34 4.21 5.85
CA VAL A 719 -5.09 3.26 6.95
C VAL A 719 -6.38 2.62 7.49
N GLU A 720 -7.51 2.83 6.80
CA GLU A 720 -8.86 2.39 7.17
C GLU A 720 -9.41 3.00 8.47
N ASN A 721 -8.92 4.17 8.90
CA ASN A 721 -9.68 4.99 9.84
C ASN A 721 -10.93 5.52 9.12
N VAL A 722 -12.09 5.47 9.79
CA VAL A 722 -13.33 6.00 9.22
C VAL A 722 -13.81 7.21 10.01
N GLN A 723 -14.08 8.31 9.31
CA GLN A 723 -14.66 9.52 9.89
C GLN A 723 -16.00 9.83 9.22
N LEU A 724 -16.98 10.24 10.03
CA LEU A 724 -18.13 11.00 9.54
C LEU A 724 -17.75 12.48 9.55
N VAL A 725 -17.91 13.18 8.42
CA VAL A 725 -17.60 14.61 8.27
C VAL A 725 -18.83 15.40 7.85
N GLU A 726 -19.10 16.52 8.51
CA GLU A 726 -20.10 17.52 8.09
C GLU A 726 -19.49 18.48 7.06
N LEU A 727 -19.97 18.44 5.82
CA LEU A 727 -19.33 19.12 4.68
C LEU A 727 -19.44 20.65 4.71
N SER A 728 -20.38 21.19 5.48
CA SER A 728 -20.60 22.63 5.70
C SER A 728 -19.62 23.26 6.70
N THR A 729 -19.05 22.46 7.60
CA THR A 729 -18.22 22.96 8.72
C THR A 729 -16.82 22.34 8.76
N GLY A 730 -16.59 21.23 8.04
CA GLY A 730 -15.38 20.42 8.17
C GLY A 730 -15.29 19.65 9.49
N ARG A 731 -16.34 19.67 10.33
CA ARG A 731 -16.33 18.96 11.62
C ARG A 731 -16.37 17.45 11.39
N ALA A 732 -15.49 16.72 12.07
CA ALA A 732 -15.38 15.27 11.98
C ALA A 732 -15.76 14.56 13.28
N TRP A 733 -16.25 13.33 13.15
CA TRP A 733 -16.51 12.36 14.21
C TRP A 733 -15.82 11.05 13.85
N GLN A 734 -14.92 10.57 14.71
CA GLN A 734 -14.28 9.26 14.54
C GLN A 734 -15.32 8.14 14.67
N VAL A 735 -15.24 7.15 13.79
CA VAL A 735 -16.01 5.92 13.81
C VAL A 735 -15.02 4.76 14.02
N ASP A 736 -15.38 3.78 14.85
CA ASP A 736 -14.48 2.66 15.12
C ASP A 736 -14.14 1.89 13.83
N ARG A 737 -12.84 1.61 13.65
CA ARG A 737 -12.31 0.71 12.62
C ARG A 737 -12.85 -0.73 12.80
N ASP A 738 -12.49 -1.61 11.87
CA ASP A 738 -12.89 -3.03 11.85
C ASP A 738 -14.42 -3.25 11.68
N ARG A 739 -15.19 -2.20 11.32
CA ARG A 739 -16.65 -2.23 11.10
C ARG A 739 -17.05 -1.97 9.65
N THR A 740 -17.96 -2.77 9.11
CA THR A 740 -18.72 -2.47 7.89
C THR A 740 -19.68 -1.31 8.15
N LEU A 741 -19.75 -0.31 7.26
CA LEU A 741 -20.54 0.90 7.43
C LEU A 741 -21.37 1.24 6.18
N ASP A 742 -22.60 1.74 6.38
CA ASP A 742 -23.43 2.32 5.31
C ASP A 742 -24.38 3.40 5.87
N TRP A 743 -24.97 4.23 5.00
CA TRP A 743 -25.93 5.24 5.40
C TRP A 743 -27.26 4.63 5.83
N TRP A 744 -27.81 5.07 6.97
CA TRP A 744 -29.13 4.60 7.38
C TRP A 744 -30.22 5.09 6.40
N PRO A 745 -31.17 4.25 5.99
CA PRO A 745 -32.25 4.67 5.09
C PRO A 745 -33.05 5.87 5.60
N THR A 746 -32.99 6.99 4.88
CA THR A 746 -33.93 8.11 5.05
C THR A 746 -35.20 7.82 4.23
N THR A 747 -36.37 7.82 4.90
CA THR A 747 -37.69 7.65 4.25
C THR A 747 -38.02 8.82 3.32
#